data_AF-A0A0D2G4A1-F1
#
_entry.id   AF-A0A0D2G4A1-F1
#
_cell.length_a   1.000
_cell.length_b   1.000
_cell.length_c   1.000
_cell.angle_alpha   90.00
_cell.angle_beta   90.00
_cell.angle_gamma   90.00
#
_symmetry.space_group_name_H-M   'P 1'
#
loop_
_entity.id
_entity.type
_entity.pdbx_description
1 polymer ?
#
loop_
_entity_poly.entity_id
_entity_poly.type
_entity_poly.pdbx_seq_one_letter_code
_entity_poly.pdbx_strand_id
1 'polypeptide(L)'
;MRCLETGGGGAVSFLQRQWDPRCIEQPFEMEAVLARWSGEGPAITVLLSSALVAIVLAIVFGGFLSAQNETAIYFPDGLVGGISPSLWLRSSYVRSSNGKDDNTKDVQKEEVWNGRIYPRSPADGHRLGDPIDPADASQIDAAISAAENAQKIWSQTSFSQRRRVLRTLLRYIIDHQEEIVTACCRDSGKTKIDACFGEILVTVEKLQWTIKHGEKALRRSKRTTNLLMAYKSNSVVYEPLGVVAACVSWNYPFHNFISPVISALFSGNAIVVKPSEQTCWSTSYFLGIVQDALRLCGHDQNLVQNIICLPDVADHLTSHPGISHITFIGSREVAHKVCASAARALTPVTVELGGKDPAIILDDPKTIRAIDDVVSIVMRGVFQSAGQNCIGIERVIALPHIHEKLLAHVLPKIKLLRLGSVLDSPPDRPPDMGAMISSRSFRRLEKLIASAVAQGATLHCGGQQYHHPEYPDGTYFAPTLLSNVTSDMEIAQTELFAPVFLLMKAQDVDDAIRIANSTSYALGAGVFGHNQTEIDKCVRGIKSGMVAVNDFGAYYATSLPFGGVKGSGYGRFGGEEGLRTLCNVKAVCEDAWWARVLGIKTRIPPKLQYPVSRHGWEVCKGVVGTGYAQTLCLTEWVGWVLGLLRALMRSEGVSKGK
;
A
#
# COMPACT_ATOMS: atom_id res chain seq x y z
N MET A 1 56.76 -23.51 -6.40
CA MET A 1 58.01 -23.52 -5.61
C MET A 1 57.75 -22.76 -4.31
N ARG A 2 58.22 -23.33 -3.19
CA ARG A 2 58.35 -22.76 -1.82
C ARG A 2 58.78 -21.28 -1.84
N CYS A 3 58.45 -20.38 -0.91
CA CYS A 3 57.94 -20.42 0.47
C CYS A 3 57.51 -18.98 0.86
N LEU A 4 56.37 -18.82 1.55
CA LEU A 4 56.17 -18.23 2.90
C LEU A 4 56.28 -16.69 2.96
N GLU A 5 55.25 -15.91 3.29
CA GLU A 5 54.49 -15.71 4.56
C GLU A 5 54.61 -14.19 4.87
N THR A 6 53.67 -13.38 5.36
CA THR A 6 52.39 -13.46 6.10
C THR A 6 51.58 -12.19 5.71
N GLY A 7 50.26 -12.22 5.43
CA GLY A 7 49.17 -12.10 6.43
C GLY A 7 49.22 -10.75 7.19
N GLY A 8 48.23 -9.86 7.24
CA GLY A 8 46.81 -9.83 6.90
C GLY A 8 46.21 -8.62 7.66
N GLY A 9 45.12 -8.01 7.18
CA GLY A 9 44.44 -6.95 7.95
C GLY A 9 43.63 -5.98 7.11
N GLY A 10 42.52 -6.45 6.55
CA GLY A 10 41.51 -5.61 5.91
C GLY A 10 40.60 -4.94 6.94
N ALA A 11 40.42 -3.63 6.76
CA ALA A 11 39.21 -2.83 6.99
C ALA A 11 38.43 -3.09 8.30
N VAL A 12 38.80 -2.35 9.35
CA VAL A 12 37.87 -1.89 10.38
C VAL A 12 38.00 -0.37 10.47
N SER A 13 36.85 0.29 10.59
CA SER A 13 36.64 1.72 10.89
C SER A 13 36.83 2.73 9.76
N PHE A 14 35.71 3.20 9.21
CA PHE A 14 35.62 4.56 8.65
C PHE A 14 34.29 5.18 9.10
N LEU A 15 34.21 5.45 10.40
CA LEU A 15 33.33 6.47 10.96
C LEU A 15 34.23 7.48 11.66
N GLN A 16 33.93 8.76 11.44
CA GLN A 16 34.58 9.95 12.00
C GLN A 16 35.96 10.31 11.44
N ARG A 17 35.98 11.29 10.52
CA ARG A 17 36.58 12.60 10.80
C ARG A 17 36.23 13.65 9.73
N GLN A 18 35.53 14.66 10.23
CA GLN A 18 35.72 16.09 9.98
C GLN A 18 35.70 16.61 8.53
N TRP A 19 34.59 17.30 8.22
CA TRP A 19 34.59 18.49 7.39
C TRP A 19 35.68 19.48 7.86
N ASP A 20 36.67 19.71 7.01
CA ASP A 20 37.54 20.89 7.05
C ASP A 20 37.09 21.85 5.92
N PRO A 21 36.64 23.08 6.20
CA PRO A 21 36.18 24.01 5.17
C PRO A 21 37.30 24.69 4.36
N ARG A 22 38.56 24.23 4.43
CA ARG A 22 39.72 24.94 3.85
C ARG A 22 40.45 24.24 2.70
N CYS A 23 39.79 23.36 1.95
CA CYS A 23 40.36 22.76 0.73
C CYS A 23 39.44 22.95 -0.48
N ILE A 24 39.28 24.19 -0.94
CA ILE A 24 38.86 24.50 -2.32
C ILE A 24 39.73 25.66 -2.83
N GLU A 25 40.92 25.35 -3.31
CA GLU A 25 41.67 26.22 -4.22
C GLU A 25 42.38 25.36 -5.26
N GLN A 26 41.67 25.01 -6.32
CA GLN A 26 42.26 24.82 -7.66
C GLN A 26 41.23 25.28 -8.71
N PRO A 27 41.46 26.37 -9.45
CA PRO A 27 40.58 26.79 -10.51
C PRO A 27 40.74 25.86 -11.73
N PHE A 28 39.63 25.22 -12.10
CA PHE A 28 39.48 24.50 -13.36
C PHE A 28 39.53 25.54 -14.50
N GLU A 29 40.50 25.44 -15.41
CA GLU A 29 40.70 26.37 -16.52
C GLU A 29 39.52 26.36 -17.50
N MET A 30 38.50 27.17 -17.23
CA MET A 30 37.37 27.42 -18.12
C MET A 30 37.66 28.59 -19.10
N GLU A 31 38.76 29.33 -18.90
CA GLU A 31 39.19 30.43 -19.79
C GLU A 31 39.73 29.93 -21.13
N ALA A 32 40.42 28.78 -21.17
CA ALA A 32 41.02 28.25 -22.40
C ALA A 32 39.98 27.73 -23.42
N VAL A 33 38.79 27.34 -22.95
CA VAL A 33 37.70 26.84 -23.82
C VAL A 33 36.87 28.00 -24.39
N LEU A 34 36.71 29.10 -23.64
CA LEU A 34 35.95 30.27 -24.08
C LEU A 34 36.71 31.13 -25.10
N ALA A 35 38.05 31.13 -25.06
CA ALA A 35 38.89 31.91 -25.97
C ALA A 35 38.87 31.43 -27.44
N ARG A 36 38.35 30.22 -27.73
CA ARG A 36 38.25 29.67 -29.10
C ARG A 36 36.95 30.03 -29.83
N TRP A 37 36.01 30.71 -29.18
CA TRP A 37 34.68 31.03 -29.73
C TRP A 37 34.40 32.53 -29.92
N SER A 38 35.39 33.41 -29.69
CA SER A 38 35.22 34.87 -29.79
C SER A 38 35.68 35.44 -31.14
N GLY A 39 35.18 34.87 -32.24
CA GLY A 39 35.36 35.41 -33.59
C GLY A 39 34.34 36.49 -33.98
N GLU A 40 33.25 36.67 -33.23
CA GLU A 40 32.21 37.65 -33.53
C GLU A 40 31.71 38.33 -32.24
N GLY A 41 31.91 39.65 -32.15
CA GLY A 41 31.15 40.59 -31.29
C GLY A 41 31.17 40.38 -29.76
N PRO A 42 32.01 41.09 -28.99
CA PRO A 42 32.11 40.93 -27.52
C PRO A 42 30.82 41.25 -26.74
N ALA A 43 29.85 41.94 -27.33
CA ALA A 43 28.59 42.30 -26.67
C ALA A 43 27.59 41.13 -26.60
N ILE A 44 27.51 40.27 -27.62
CA ILE A 44 26.50 39.20 -27.70
C ILE A 44 26.90 38.02 -26.79
N THR A 45 28.18 37.69 -26.73
CA THR A 45 28.70 36.61 -25.88
C THR A 45 28.56 36.93 -24.40
N VAL A 46 28.81 38.18 -23.99
CA VAL A 46 28.62 38.65 -22.60
C VAL A 46 27.14 38.71 -22.23
N LEU A 47 26.25 39.10 -23.14
CA LEU A 47 24.80 39.08 -22.90
C LEU A 47 24.26 37.66 -22.75
N LEU A 48 24.69 36.72 -23.62
CA LEU A 48 24.28 35.33 -23.55
C LEU A 48 24.82 34.61 -22.31
N SER A 49 26.06 34.87 -21.91
CA SER A 49 26.64 34.31 -20.67
C SER A 49 25.95 34.88 -19.42
N SER A 50 25.65 36.18 -19.41
CA SER A 50 24.93 36.83 -18.29
C SER A 50 23.49 36.32 -18.17
N ALA A 51 22.80 36.12 -19.29
CA ALA A 51 21.45 35.54 -19.32
C ALA A 51 21.46 34.08 -18.84
N LEU A 52 22.44 33.28 -19.23
CA LEU A 52 22.57 31.89 -18.79
C LEU A 52 22.85 31.80 -17.28
N VAL A 53 23.75 32.65 -16.76
CA VAL A 53 24.03 32.73 -15.31
C VAL A 53 22.79 33.19 -14.54
N ALA A 54 22.06 34.18 -15.03
CA ALA A 54 20.80 34.63 -14.41
C ALA A 54 19.73 33.53 -14.41
N ILE A 55 19.60 32.74 -15.48
CA ILE A 55 18.70 31.59 -15.55
C ILE A 55 19.12 30.51 -14.56
N VAL A 56 20.42 30.18 -14.48
CA VAL A 56 20.93 29.19 -13.52
C VAL A 56 20.71 29.66 -12.08
N LEU A 57 21.00 30.92 -11.76
CA LEU A 57 20.75 31.51 -10.44
C LEU A 57 19.25 31.53 -10.12
N ALA A 58 18.38 31.85 -11.08
CA ALA A 58 16.93 31.79 -10.88
C ALA A 58 16.43 30.36 -10.67
N ILE A 59 17.00 29.37 -11.36
CA ILE A 59 16.69 27.94 -11.16
C ILE A 59 17.18 27.47 -9.78
N VAL A 60 18.39 27.83 -9.37
CA VAL A 60 18.97 27.44 -8.08
C VAL A 60 18.24 28.15 -6.93
N PHE A 61 18.01 29.45 -7.03
CA PHE A 61 17.30 30.23 -6.02
C PHE A 61 15.82 29.86 -5.95
N GLY A 62 15.17 29.64 -7.09
CA GLY A 62 13.81 29.09 -7.16
C GLY A 62 13.73 27.68 -6.57
N GLY A 63 14.73 26.83 -6.81
CA GLY A 63 14.86 25.53 -6.18
C GLY A 63 15.04 25.61 -4.66
N PHE A 64 15.85 26.55 -4.18
CA PHE A 64 16.07 26.80 -2.75
C PHE A 64 14.80 27.30 -2.04
N LEU A 65 14.10 28.28 -2.62
CA LEU A 65 12.82 28.79 -2.08
C LEU A 65 11.72 27.72 -2.11
N SER A 66 11.65 26.93 -3.19
CA SER A 66 10.72 25.79 -3.28
C SER A 66 11.04 24.72 -2.22
N ALA A 67 12.32 24.46 -1.95
CA ALA A 67 12.72 23.53 -0.91
C ALA A 67 12.37 24.05 0.49
N GLN A 68 12.50 25.35 0.74
CA GLN A 68 12.10 25.95 2.01
C GLN A 68 10.59 25.87 2.25
N ASN A 69 9.77 26.10 1.22
CA ASN A 69 8.30 26.00 1.31
C ASN A 69 7.80 24.56 1.53
N GLU A 70 8.61 23.55 1.23
CA GLU A 70 8.30 22.13 1.47
C GLU A 70 8.93 21.58 2.75
N THR A 71 9.56 22.43 3.57
CA THR A 71 10.19 21.98 4.81
C THR A 71 9.12 21.48 5.79
N ALA A 72 9.39 20.32 6.40
CA ALA A 72 8.55 19.78 7.47
C ALA A 72 8.47 20.77 8.63
N ILE A 73 7.30 20.90 9.22
CA ILE A 73 7.10 21.73 10.42
C ILE A 73 7.31 20.85 11.64
N TYR A 74 8.08 21.32 12.62
CA TYR A 74 8.21 20.66 13.91
C TYR A 74 6.95 20.92 14.75
N PHE A 75 6.58 19.96 15.58
CA PHE A 75 5.45 20.11 16.50
C PHE A 75 5.94 20.89 17.73
N PRO A 76 5.60 22.19 17.88
CA PRO A 76 6.23 23.05 18.87
C PRO A 76 5.80 22.72 20.31
N ASP A 77 4.58 22.20 20.50
CA ASP A 77 3.95 22.00 21.83
C ASP A 77 3.41 20.57 22.02
N GLY A 78 3.89 19.58 21.26
CA GLY A 78 3.25 18.26 21.18
C GLY A 78 1.93 18.30 20.40
N LEU A 79 1.10 17.25 20.52
CA LEU A 79 -0.21 17.21 19.86
C LEU A 79 -1.22 18.15 20.58
N VAL A 80 -1.96 18.96 19.82
CA VAL A 80 -2.94 19.92 20.37
C VAL A 80 -4.29 19.22 20.57
N GLY A 81 -4.80 19.23 21.80
CA GLY A 81 -6.12 18.70 22.15
C GLY A 81 -6.19 17.19 22.37
N GLY A 82 -5.07 16.47 22.32
CA GLY A 82 -4.97 15.04 22.59
C GLY A 82 -4.05 14.76 23.76
N ILE A 83 -4.53 13.95 24.70
CA ILE A 83 -3.87 13.60 25.96
C ILE A 83 -2.46 13.09 25.68
N SER A 84 -1.46 13.60 26.41
CA SER A 84 -0.06 13.20 26.22
C SER A 84 0.05 11.68 26.11
N PRO A 85 0.69 11.12 25.06
CA PRO A 85 0.92 9.69 24.94
C PRO A 85 1.55 9.14 26.22
N SER A 86 2.44 9.90 26.86
CA SER A 86 3.07 9.50 28.13
C SER A 86 2.12 9.42 29.33
N LEU A 87 0.98 10.13 29.33
CA LEU A 87 -0.04 10.03 30.38
C LEU A 87 -0.99 8.87 30.10
N TRP A 88 -1.44 8.67 28.86
CA TRP A 88 -2.31 7.54 28.49
C TRP A 88 -1.60 6.18 28.48
N LEU A 89 -0.34 6.13 28.03
CA LEU A 89 0.46 4.92 27.99
C LEU A 89 1.01 4.54 29.38
N ARG A 90 1.09 5.48 30.34
CA ARG A 90 1.46 5.20 31.74
C ARG A 90 0.26 5.00 32.67
N SER A 91 -0.91 5.61 32.40
CA SER A 91 -2.05 5.63 33.33
C SER A 91 -3.14 4.60 33.07
N SER A 92 -2.92 3.57 32.26
CA SER A 92 -3.94 2.53 32.02
C SER A 92 -4.11 1.51 33.16
N TYR A 93 -3.73 1.86 34.39
CA TYR A 93 -4.46 1.38 35.57
C TYR A 93 -5.56 2.39 35.83
N VAL A 94 -6.79 2.11 35.39
CA VAL A 94 -7.94 2.93 35.78
C VAL A 94 -8.10 2.81 37.31
N ARG A 95 -7.51 3.74 38.05
CA ARG A 95 -8.00 4.10 39.39
C ARG A 95 -9.24 4.95 39.15
N SER A 96 -10.41 4.36 39.39
CA SER A 96 -11.68 5.08 39.46
C SER A 96 -11.51 6.34 40.31
N SER A 97 -12.14 7.45 39.89
CA SER A 97 -12.18 8.74 40.58
C SER A 97 -12.74 8.67 42.01
N ASN A 98 -13.24 7.51 42.44
CA ASN A 98 -13.76 7.26 43.78
C ASN A 98 -12.77 6.55 44.73
N GLY A 99 -11.49 6.40 44.37
CA GLY A 99 -10.46 5.86 45.28
C GLY A 99 -10.67 4.39 45.70
N LYS A 100 -11.62 3.69 45.06
CA LYS A 100 -11.74 2.23 45.11
C LYS A 100 -11.07 1.70 43.86
N ASP A 101 -10.11 0.79 44.05
CA ASP A 101 -9.64 -0.07 42.96
C ASP A 101 -10.87 -0.77 42.38
N ASP A 102 -11.32 -0.33 41.20
CA ASP A 102 -12.32 -1.06 40.41
C ASP A 102 -11.64 -2.22 39.66
N ASN A 103 -10.70 -2.88 40.37
CA ASN A 103 -10.33 -4.27 40.16
C ASN A 103 -11.46 -5.20 40.65
N THR A 104 -12.71 -4.73 40.65
CA THR A 104 -13.80 -5.69 40.61
C THR A 104 -13.58 -6.47 39.33
N LYS A 105 -13.56 -7.79 39.49
CA LYS A 105 -13.59 -8.78 38.43
C LYS A 105 -14.81 -8.45 37.57
N ASP A 106 -14.67 -7.51 36.64
CA ASP A 106 -15.73 -7.17 35.72
C ASP A 106 -15.88 -8.42 34.86
N VAL A 107 -16.90 -9.22 35.16
CA VAL A 107 -17.15 -10.57 34.62
C VAL A 107 -17.36 -10.52 33.10
N GLN A 108 -17.35 -9.31 32.52
CA GLN A 108 -17.67 -9.00 31.16
C GLN A 108 -16.41 -8.99 30.27
N LYS A 109 -16.11 -10.16 29.72
CA LYS A 109 -14.96 -10.39 28.80
C LYS A 109 -15.22 -9.95 27.35
N GLU A 110 -16.42 -9.49 27.01
CA GLU A 110 -16.77 -9.09 25.64
C GLU A 110 -16.31 -7.66 25.33
N GLU A 111 -15.72 -7.46 24.14
CA GLU A 111 -15.25 -6.14 23.65
C GLU A 111 -16.41 -5.21 23.27
N VAL A 112 -17.58 -5.76 22.97
CA VAL A 112 -18.79 -4.99 22.64
C VAL A 112 -19.90 -5.46 23.55
N TRP A 113 -20.44 -4.54 24.34
CA TRP A 113 -21.52 -4.84 25.27
C TRP A 113 -22.48 -3.64 25.41
N ASN A 114 -23.78 -3.90 25.46
CA ASN A 114 -24.83 -2.88 25.51
C ASN A 114 -24.67 -1.76 24.46
N GLY A 115 -24.23 -2.11 23.25
CA GLY A 115 -24.02 -1.15 22.16
C GLY A 115 -22.80 -0.24 22.31
N ARG A 116 -21.95 -0.46 23.32
CA ARG A 116 -20.69 0.28 23.53
C ARG A 116 -19.49 -0.62 23.31
N ILE A 117 -18.35 -0.02 22.97
CA ILE A 117 -17.08 -0.73 22.79
C ILE A 117 -16.23 -0.55 24.05
N TYR A 118 -15.67 -1.63 24.57
CA TYR A 118 -14.80 -1.67 25.73
C TYR A 118 -13.40 -2.13 25.30
N PRO A 119 -12.50 -1.19 24.93
CA PRO A 119 -11.17 -1.56 24.44
C PRO A 119 -10.36 -2.26 25.52
N ARG A 120 -9.72 -3.37 25.14
CA ARG A 120 -8.88 -4.18 26.03
C ARG A 120 -7.58 -4.52 25.33
N SER A 121 -6.49 -4.54 26.08
CA SER A 121 -5.22 -5.06 25.59
C SER A 121 -5.34 -6.58 25.47
N PRO A 122 -5.08 -7.15 24.30
CA PRO A 122 -5.12 -8.60 24.12
C PRO A 122 -3.96 -9.33 24.81
N ALA A 123 -2.90 -8.61 25.21
CA ALA A 123 -1.71 -9.21 25.82
C ALA A 123 -1.90 -9.56 27.30
N ASP A 124 -2.75 -8.81 28.02
CA ASP A 124 -2.96 -8.93 29.46
C ASP A 124 -4.44 -8.91 29.87
N GLY A 125 -5.36 -8.59 28.95
CA GLY A 125 -6.80 -8.48 29.20
C GLY A 125 -7.25 -7.17 29.85
N HIS A 126 -6.31 -6.27 30.16
CA HIS A 126 -6.61 -5.01 30.84
C HIS A 126 -7.35 -4.03 29.94
N ARG A 127 -8.24 -3.25 30.55
CA ARG A 127 -9.03 -2.22 29.87
C ARG A 127 -8.16 -1.01 29.54
N LEU A 128 -8.24 -0.51 28.31
CA LEU A 128 -7.35 0.55 27.83
C LEU A 128 -7.89 1.97 28.08
N GLY A 129 -9.17 2.12 28.37
CA GLY A 129 -9.80 3.41 28.66
C GLY A 129 -11.30 3.31 28.87
N ASP A 130 -11.97 4.45 28.87
CA ASP A 130 -13.43 4.55 28.96
C ASP A 130 -14.13 3.88 27.77
N PRO A 131 -15.41 3.46 27.91
CA PRO A 131 -16.10 2.80 26.81
C PRO A 131 -16.33 3.82 25.70
N ILE A 132 -16.22 3.38 24.47
CA ILE A 132 -16.44 4.21 23.29
C ILE A 132 -17.88 4.04 22.85
N ASP A 133 -18.58 5.15 22.71
CA ASP A 133 -19.92 5.21 22.11
C ASP A 133 -19.77 5.19 20.58
N PRO A 134 -20.24 4.13 19.88
CA PRO A 134 -20.13 4.03 18.44
C PRO A 134 -20.98 5.10 17.75
N ALA A 135 -20.47 5.61 16.64
CA ALA A 135 -21.14 6.60 15.82
C ALA A 135 -22.45 6.06 15.21
N ASP A 136 -23.49 6.88 15.29
CA ASP A 136 -24.75 6.64 14.59
C ASP A 136 -24.73 7.20 13.14
N ALA A 137 -25.84 7.00 12.41
CA ALA A 137 -25.98 7.49 11.04
C ALA A 137 -25.83 9.02 10.92
N SER A 138 -26.33 9.78 11.89
CA SER A 138 -26.27 11.24 11.87
C SER A 138 -24.83 11.77 12.04
N GLN A 139 -24.05 11.10 12.87
CA GLN A 139 -22.63 11.42 13.07
C GLN A 139 -21.81 11.05 11.84
N ILE A 140 -22.15 9.97 11.14
CA ILE A 140 -21.56 9.62 9.84
C ILE A 140 -21.84 10.72 8.80
N ASP A 141 -23.09 11.18 8.68
CA ASP A 141 -23.48 12.24 7.74
C ASP A 141 -22.75 13.55 8.04
N ALA A 142 -22.64 13.91 9.32
CA ALA A 142 -21.94 15.11 9.77
C ALA A 142 -20.44 15.05 9.42
N ALA A 143 -19.79 13.91 9.65
CA ALA A 143 -18.38 13.72 9.31
C ALA A 143 -18.13 13.78 7.80
N ILE A 144 -18.98 13.13 6.99
CA ILE A 144 -18.87 13.19 5.52
C ILE A 144 -19.06 14.63 5.03
N SER A 145 -20.03 15.35 5.58
CA SER A 145 -20.28 16.76 5.24
C SER A 145 -19.10 17.67 5.61
N ALA A 146 -18.48 17.46 6.79
CA ALA A 146 -17.29 18.19 7.20
C ALA A 146 -16.10 17.92 6.26
N ALA A 147 -15.88 16.65 5.90
CA ALA A 147 -14.85 16.25 4.95
C ALA A 147 -15.07 16.87 3.57
N GLU A 148 -16.31 16.86 3.06
CA GLU A 148 -16.66 17.45 1.78
C GLU A 148 -16.37 18.96 1.73
N ASN A 149 -16.73 19.68 2.79
CA ASN A 149 -16.50 21.12 2.86
C ASN A 149 -15.00 21.47 2.88
N ALA A 150 -14.21 20.73 3.67
CA ALA A 150 -12.76 20.90 3.69
C ALA A 150 -12.13 20.54 2.32
N GLN A 151 -12.65 19.51 1.66
CA GLN A 151 -12.12 19.00 0.39
C GLN A 151 -12.19 20.05 -0.74
N LYS A 152 -13.22 20.89 -0.77
CA LYS A 152 -13.41 21.94 -1.79
C LYS A 152 -12.16 22.82 -1.91
N ILE A 153 -11.60 23.26 -0.78
CA ILE A 153 -10.38 24.07 -0.73
C ILE A 153 -9.15 23.18 -1.01
N TRP A 154 -9.08 22.01 -0.40
CA TRP A 154 -7.94 21.10 -0.53
C TRP A 154 -7.67 20.64 -1.96
N SER A 155 -8.72 20.41 -2.75
CA SER A 155 -8.63 19.99 -4.16
C SER A 155 -7.81 20.96 -5.03
N GLN A 156 -7.81 22.25 -4.66
CA GLN A 156 -7.12 23.33 -5.38
C GLN A 156 -5.67 23.53 -4.94
N THR A 157 -5.20 22.80 -3.92
CA THR A 157 -3.82 22.89 -3.44
C THR A 157 -2.84 22.30 -4.45
N SER A 158 -1.64 22.88 -4.50
CA SER A 158 -0.52 22.38 -5.28
C SER A 158 0.08 21.11 -4.66
N PHE A 159 0.77 20.30 -5.47
CA PHE A 159 1.54 19.15 -4.96
C PHE A 159 2.58 19.55 -3.91
N SER A 160 3.13 20.76 -3.97
CA SER A 160 4.08 21.28 -2.98
C SER A 160 3.45 21.39 -1.58
N GLN A 161 2.24 21.97 -1.50
CA GLN A 161 1.48 22.06 -0.24
C GLN A 161 1.13 20.66 0.31
N ARG A 162 0.71 19.75 -0.56
CA ARG A 162 0.40 18.36 -0.17
C ARG A 162 1.64 17.62 0.32
N ARG A 163 2.79 17.79 -0.34
CA ARG A 163 4.08 17.25 0.11
C ARG A 163 4.48 17.80 1.47
N ARG A 164 4.25 19.09 1.74
CA ARG A 164 4.57 19.70 3.03
C ARG A 164 3.85 19.00 4.18
N VAL A 165 2.56 18.72 4.04
CA VAL A 165 1.78 17.95 5.04
C VAL A 165 2.39 16.56 5.24
N LEU A 166 2.65 15.82 4.17
CA LEU A 166 3.24 14.48 4.28
C LEU A 166 4.65 14.48 4.87
N ARG A 167 5.46 15.51 4.60
CA ARG A 167 6.80 15.67 5.20
C ARG A 167 6.71 15.98 6.68
N THR A 168 5.73 16.78 7.10
CA THR A 168 5.42 17.02 8.52
C THR A 168 4.99 15.74 9.23
N LEU A 169 4.14 14.91 8.59
CA LEU A 169 3.79 13.58 9.11
C LEU A 169 5.01 12.66 9.23
N LEU A 170 5.83 12.58 8.17
CA LEU A 170 7.04 11.77 8.16
C LEU A 170 7.99 12.17 9.31
N ARG A 171 8.19 13.47 9.51
CA ARG A 171 9.02 14.00 10.60
C ARG A 171 8.46 13.57 11.97
N TYR A 172 7.17 13.73 12.21
CA TYR A 172 6.55 13.30 13.48
C TYR A 172 6.75 11.81 13.72
N ILE A 173 6.45 10.97 12.72
CA ILE A 173 6.56 9.51 12.86
C ILE A 173 7.99 9.11 13.20
N ILE A 174 9.00 9.69 12.54
CA ILE A 174 10.41 9.39 12.81
C ILE A 174 10.83 9.80 14.22
N ASP A 175 10.38 10.95 14.69
CA ASP A 175 10.77 11.49 16.00
C ASP A 175 10.00 10.79 17.16
N HIS A 176 8.81 10.24 16.90
CA HIS A 176 7.90 9.67 17.91
C HIS A 176 7.61 8.16 17.72
N GLN A 177 8.52 7.41 17.09
CA GLN A 177 8.32 5.98 16.80
C GLN A 177 7.97 5.15 18.03
N GLU A 178 8.62 5.42 19.17
CA GLU A 178 8.41 4.68 20.42
C GLU A 178 6.97 4.82 20.93
N GLU A 179 6.38 6.01 20.84
CA GLU A 179 5.01 6.29 21.30
C GLU A 179 3.99 5.58 20.40
N ILE A 180 4.18 5.67 19.08
CA ILE A 180 3.33 5.00 18.09
C ILE A 180 3.41 3.48 18.26
N VAL A 181 4.62 2.94 18.39
CA VAL A 181 4.85 1.50 18.60
C VAL A 181 4.21 1.05 19.90
N THR A 182 4.35 1.81 20.99
CA THR A 182 3.74 1.45 22.28
C THR A 182 2.22 1.41 22.17
N ALA A 183 1.59 2.40 21.53
CA ALA A 183 0.15 2.37 21.29
C ALA A 183 -0.28 1.14 20.48
N CYS A 184 0.45 0.80 19.41
CA CYS A 184 0.16 -0.39 18.60
C CYS A 184 0.32 -1.69 19.39
N CYS A 185 1.40 -1.83 20.18
CA CYS A 185 1.65 -3.01 21.00
C CYS A 185 0.53 -3.21 22.03
N ARG A 186 0.07 -2.12 22.66
CA ARG A 186 -0.98 -2.15 23.67
C ARG A 186 -2.35 -2.51 23.08
N ASP A 187 -2.70 -1.93 21.93
CA ASP A 187 -4.03 -2.11 21.32
C ASP A 187 -4.16 -3.46 20.57
N SER A 188 -3.06 -3.97 20.00
CA SER A 188 -3.10 -5.17 19.14
C SER A 188 -2.32 -6.38 19.66
N GLY A 189 -1.57 -6.23 20.76
CA GLY A 189 -0.81 -7.31 21.39
C GLY A 189 0.51 -7.68 20.73
N LYS A 190 0.87 -7.02 19.62
CA LYS A 190 2.12 -7.29 18.88
C LYS A 190 3.37 -6.87 19.65
N THR A 191 4.52 -7.43 19.25
CA THR A 191 5.81 -7.02 19.81
C THR A 191 6.29 -5.69 19.20
N LYS A 192 7.25 -5.01 19.85
CA LYS A 192 7.84 -3.78 19.30
C LYS A 192 8.53 -3.98 17.96
N ILE A 193 9.19 -5.12 17.77
CA ILE A 193 9.86 -5.47 16.51
C ILE A 193 8.82 -5.67 15.41
N ASP A 194 7.73 -6.40 15.69
CA ASP A 194 6.66 -6.62 14.71
C ASP A 194 5.93 -5.31 14.38
N ALA A 195 5.75 -4.43 15.35
CA ALA A 195 5.22 -3.08 15.13
C ALA A 195 6.17 -2.24 14.26
N CYS A 196 7.48 -2.32 14.47
CA CYS A 196 8.44 -1.62 13.63
C CYS A 196 8.32 -2.06 12.16
N PHE A 197 8.30 -3.38 11.90
CA PHE A 197 8.23 -3.91 10.54
C PHE A 197 6.87 -3.68 9.87
N GLY A 198 5.76 -3.90 10.59
CA GLY A 198 4.42 -3.84 10.01
C GLY A 198 3.70 -2.50 10.14
N GLU A 199 4.14 -1.60 11.02
CA GLU A 199 3.52 -0.28 11.22
C GLU A 199 4.42 0.83 10.69
N ILE A 200 5.62 0.95 11.27
CA ILE A 200 6.47 2.12 11.07
C ILE A 200 7.15 2.07 9.71
N LEU A 201 7.88 0.99 9.43
CA LEU A 201 8.71 0.86 8.23
C LEU A 201 7.87 1.03 6.96
N VAL A 202 6.75 0.31 6.87
CA VAL A 202 5.84 0.37 5.71
C VAL A 202 5.14 1.72 5.56
N THR A 203 4.81 2.41 6.64
CA THR A 203 4.19 3.74 6.60
C THR A 203 5.19 4.81 6.17
N VAL A 204 6.40 4.77 6.73
CA VAL A 204 7.51 5.66 6.37
C VAL A 204 7.89 5.48 4.91
N GLU A 205 7.98 4.24 4.43
CA GLU A 205 8.27 3.98 3.02
C GLU A 205 7.17 4.54 2.11
N LYS A 206 5.89 4.33 2.44
CA LYS A 206 4.79 4.90 1.65
C LYS A 206 4.82 6.43 1.64
N LEU A 207 5.11 7.07 2.77
CA LEU A 207 5.30 8.53 2.84
C LEU A 207 6.44 8.97 1.93
N GLN A 208 7.62 8.38 2.08
CA GLN A 208 8.81 8.74 1.31
C GLN A 208 8.56 8.56 -0.18
N TRP A 209 8.01 7.43 -0.58
CA TRP A 209 7.69 7.17 -1.97
C TRP A 209 6.68 8.19 -2.51
N THR A 210 5.60 8.46 -1.78
CA THR A 210 4.56 9.41 -2.21
C THR A 210 5.11 10.84 -2.33
N ILE A 211 5.92 11.28 -1.37
CA ILE A 211 6.58 12.59 -1.39
C ILE A 211 7.49 12.72 -2.62
N LYS A 212 8.27 11.68 -2.93
CA LYS A 212 9.28 11.72 -4.00
C LYS A 212 8.69 11.48 -5.40
N HIS A 213 7.69 10.62 -5.51
CA HIS A 213 7.22 10.08 -6.78
C HIS A 213 5.75 10.38 -7.09
N GLY A 214 4.95 10.79 -6.11
CA GLY A 214 3.50 10.97 -6.27
C GLY A 214 3.12 11.99 -7.34
N GLU A 215 3.83 13.12 -7.45
CA GLU A 215 3.53 14.12 -8.49
C GLU A 215 3.76 13.54 -9.89
N LYS A 216 4.84 12.76 -10.06
CA LYS A 216 5.11 12.07 -11.33
C LYS A 216 3.99 11.07 -11.65
N ALA A 217 3.53 10.32 -10.65
CA ALA A 217 2.44 9.35 -10.78
C ALA A 217 1.12 10.00 -11.22
N LEU A 218 0.83 11.21 -10.74
CA LEU A 218 -0.41 11.96 -11.02
C LEU A 218 -0.27 13.05 -12.09
N ARG A 219 0.90 13.14 -12.76
CA ARG A 219 1.11 14.10 -13.85
C ARG A 219 0.28 13.72 -15.07
N ARG A 220 -0.19 14.74 -15.80
CA ARG A 220 -0.89 14.59 -17.09
C ARG A 220 -0.09 13.69 -18.04
N SER A 221 -0.70 12.60 -18.46
CA SER A 221 -0.09 11.59 -19.33
C SER A 221 -0.49 11.83 -20.77
N LYS A 222 0.48 12.12 -21.67
CA LYS A 222 0.20 12.27 -23.11
C LYS A 222 -0.10 10.91 -23.74
N ARG A 223 -1.07 10.88 -24.65
CA ARG A 223 -1.44 9.67 -25.40
C ARG A 223 -1.21 9.90 -26.88
N THR A 224 -0.83 8.85 -27.59
CA THR A 224 -0.64 8.90 -29.04
C THR A 224 -1.97 9.15 -29.74
N THR A 225 -1.89 9.64 -30.97
CA THR A 225 -3.02 9.82 -31.88
C THR A 225 -2.80 8.99 -33.15
N ASN A 226 -3.84 8.83 -33.96
CA ASN A 226 -3.76 8.18 -35.27
C ASN A 226 -3.73 9.23 -36.39
N LEU A 227 -3.52 8.78 -37.64
CA LEU A 227 -3.45 9.66 -38.81
C LEU A 227 -4.70 10.55 -38.98
N LEU A 228 -5.90 9.97 -38.84
CA LEU A 228 -7.18 10.70 -38.99
C LEU A 228 -7.38 11.77 -37.90
N MET A 229 -6.70 11.61 -36.77
CA MET A 229 -6.74 12.51 -35.62
C MET A 229 -5.38 13.18 -35.38
N ALA A 230 -4.50 13.27 -36.39
CA ALA A 230 -3.16 13.84 -36.24
C ALA A 230 -3.19 15.28 -35.71
N TYR A 231 -4.24 16.02 -36.05
CA TYR A 231 -4.50 17.39 -35.59
C TYR A 231 -5.02 17.49 -34.14
N LYS A 232 -5.18 16.36 -33.43
CA LYS A 232 -5.58 16.29 -32.03
C LYS A 232 -4.38 16.07 -31.11
N SER A 233 -4.51 16.56 -29.88
CA SER A 233 -3.62 16.30 -28.75
C SER A 233 -4.42 15.53 -27.69
N ASN A 234 -4.03 14.28 -27.46
CA ASN A 234 -4.69 13.39 -26.51
C ASN A 234 -3.88 13.31 -25.21
N SER A 235 -4.58 13.32 -24.09
CA SER A 235 -3.95 13.19 -22.78
C SER A 235 -4.93 12.66 -21.74
N VAL A 236 -4.39 12.19 -20.63
CA VAL A 236 -5.12 11.77 -19.44
C VAL A 236 -4.73 12.66 -18.28
N VAL A 237 -5.73 13.18 -17.58
CA VAL A 237 -5.59 13.95 -16.34
C VAL A 237 -6.13 13.13 -15.18
N TYR A 238 -5.50 13.25 -14.02
CA TYR A 238 -5.90 12.58 -12.78
C TYR A 238 -6.47 13.63 -11.84
N GLU A 239 -7.77 13.55 -11.57
CA GLU A 239 -8.48 14.51 -10.71
C GLU A 239 -8.91 13.84 -9.42
N PRO A 240 -8.91 14.53 -8.26
CA PRO A 240 -9.46 13.97 -7.03
C PRO A 240 -10.93 13.57 -7.22
N LEU A 241 -11.32 12.50 -6.54
CA LEU A 241 -12.69 11.98 -6.53
C LEU A 241 -13.63 12.77 -5.61
N GLY A 242 -13.10 13.45 -4.58
CA GLY A 242 -13.89 14.14 -3.56
C GLY A 242 -13.66 13.54 -2.18
N VAL A 243 -14.72 13.04 -1.54
CA VAL A 243 -14.62 12.29 -0.29
C VAL A 243 -14.51 10.80 -0.59
N VAL A 244 -13.47 10.16 -0.06
CA VAL A 244 -13.28 8.70 -0.14
C VAL A 244 -13.39 8.09 1.25
N ALA A 245 -13.68 6.81 1.35
CA ALA A 245 -13.72 6.09 2.62
C ALA A 245 -12.68 4.97 2.66
N ALA A 246 -12.17 4.67 3.86
CA ALA A 246 -11.37 3.48 4.11
C ALA A 246 -11.95 2.71 5.30
N CYS A 247 -12.31 1.45 5.09
CA CYS A 247 -12.69 0.53 6.15
C CYS A 247 -11.52 -0.42 6.41
N VAL A 248 -10.93 -0.37 7.60
CA VAL A 248 -9.57 -0.88 7.82
C VAL A 248 -9.50 -1.89 8.97
N SER A 249 -8.69 -2.94 8.80
CA SER A 249 -8.55 -4.05 9.77
C SER A 249 -7.63 -3.71 10.95
N TRP A 250 -7.77 -4.51 12.01
CA TRP A 250 -7.10 -4.36 13.31
C TRP A 250 -5.65 -4.85 13.37
N ASN A 251 -5.17 -5.59 12.38
CA ASN A 251 -3.89 -6.30 12.50
C ASN A 251 -2.67 -5.36 12.48
N TYR A 252 -2.73 -4.29 11.70
CA TYR A 252 -1.74 -3.22 11.69
C TYR A 252 -2.42 -1.85 11.83
N PRO A 253 -2.94 -1.49 13.02
CA PRO A 253 -3.91 -0.38 13.16
C PRO A 253 -3.32 0.97 12.77
N PHE A 254 -2.03 1.22 13.01
CA PHE A 254 -1.42 2.50 12.60
C PHE A 254 -1.25 2.57 11.09
N HIS A 255 -0.61 1.57 10.49
CA HIS A 255 -0.41 1.53 9.06
C HIS A 255 -1.73 1.53 8.29
N ASN A 256 -2.66 0.67 8.68
CA ASN A 256 -3.93 0.55 8.00
C ASN A 256 -4.76 1.83 8.10
N PHE A 257 -4.63 2.60 9.18
CA PHE A 257 -5.27 3.91 9.32
C PHE A 257 -4.57 5.00 8.47
N ILE A 258 -3.25 5.10 8.54
CA ILE A 258 -2.48 6.19 7.93
C ILE A 258 -2.24 5.97 6.43
N SER A 259 -2.10 4.72 5.97
CA SER A 259 -1.79 4.39 4.57
C SER A 259 -2.83 4.91 3.56
N PRO A 260 -4.15 4.73 3.77
CA PRO A 260 -5.17 5.33 2.92
C PRO A 260 -5.19 6.86 3.01
N VAL A 261 -4.93 7.42 4.21
CA VAL A 261 -4.89 8.87 4.44
C VAL A 261 -3.78 9.53 3.61
N ILE A 262 -2.58 8.93 3.57
CA ILE A 262 -1.46 9.41 2.74
C ILE A 262 -1.89 9.53 1.27
N SER A 263 -2.50 8.46 0.74
CA SER A 263 -2.92 8.41 -0.67
C SER A 263 -4.06 9.41 -0.95
N ALA A 264 -5.05 9.52 -0.07
CA ALA A 264 -6.18 10.43 -0.21
C ALA A 264 -5.74 11.89 -0.18
N LEU A 265 -4.97 12.29 0.84
CA LEU A 265 -4.47 13.66 0.96
C LEU A 265 -3.61 14.05 -0.25
N PHE A 266 -2.70 13.18 -0.68
CA PHE A 266 -1.83 13.48 -1.81
C PHE A 266 -2.58 13.64 -3.13
N SER A 267 -3.58 12.79 -3.38
CA SER A 267 -4.42 12.87 -4.58
C SER A 267 -5.40 14.06 -4.57
N GLY A 268 -5.59 14.71 -3.42
CA GLY A 268 -6.45 15.90 -3.27
C GLY A 268 -7.87 15.57 -2.78
N ASN A 269 -8.05 14.38 -2.20
CA ASN A 269 -9.28 13.92 -1.59
C ASN A 269 -9.33 14.27 -0.09
N ALA A 270 -10.54 14.33 0.45
CA ALA A 270 -10.76 14.15 1.89
C ALA A 270 -11.12 12.68 2.14
N ILE A 271 -10.97 12.22 3.39
CA ILE A 271 -11.15 10.81 3.73
C ILE A 271 -11.89 10.60 5.05
N VAL A 272 -12.80 9.63 5.05
CA VAL A 272 -13.41 9.06 6.25
C VAL A 272 -12.83 7.68 6.50
N VAL A 273 -12.17 7.48 7.64
CA VAL A 273 -11.59 6.18 8.02
C VAL A 273 -12.49 5.54 9.07
N LYS A 274 -12.92 4.29 8.81
CA LYS A 274 -13.63 3.43 9.75
C LYS A 274 -12.71 2.30 10.20
N PRO A 275 -12.07 2.41 11.38
CA PRO A 275 -11.23 1.34 11.90
C PRO A 275 -12.06 0.19 12.45
N SER A 276 -11.38 -0.93 12.73
CA SER A 276 -11.97 -2.01 13.51
C SER A 276 -12.16 -1.59 14.97
N GLU A 277 -13.30 -2.00 15.53
CA GLU A 277 -13.65 -1.90 16.94
C GLU A 277 -12.66 -2.58 17.88
N GLN A 278 -11.85 -3.54 17.39
CA GLN A 278 -10.86 -4.25 18.20
C GLN A 278 -9.61 -3.42 18.49
N THR A 279 -9.32 -2.41 17.68
CA THR A 279 -8.15 -1.52 17.83
C THR A 279 -8.54 -0.06 17.64
N CYS A 280 -9.76 0.31 18.02
CA CYS A 280 -10.25 1.67 17.82
C CYS A 280 -9.68 2.65 18.85
N TRP A 281 -9.16 2.16 19.99
CA TRP A 281 -8.59 2.97 21.07
C TRP A 281 -7.40 3.81 20.60
N SER A 282 -6.47 3.21 19.86
CA SER A 282 -5.28 3.91 19.36
C SER A 282 -5.58 4.90 18.21
N THR A 283 -6.73 4.75 17.53
CA THR A 283 -7.04 5.54 16.32
C THR A 283 -7.31 7.01 16.58
N SER A 284 -7.81 7.37 17.77
CA SER A 284 -7.97 8.77 18.16
C SER A 284 -6.62 9.48 18.29
N TYR A 285 -5.60 8.78 18.80
CA TYR A 285 -4.22 9.29 18.82
C TYR A 285 -3.68 9.46 17.40
N PHE A 286 -3.88 8.46 16.53
CA PHE A 286 -3.42 8.53 15.14
C PHE A 286 -4.11 9.64 14.33
N LEU A 287 -5.40 9.87 14.57
CA LEU A 287 -6.14 11.00 14.00
C LEU A 287 -5.51 12.33 14.44
N GLY A 288 -5.18 12.48 15.72
CA GLY A 288 -4.53 13.67 16.25
C GLY A 288 -3.22 14.01 15.54
N ILE A 289 -2.37 13.01 15.28
CA ILE A 289 -1.13 13.18 14.50
C ILE A 289 -1.42 13.82 13.14
N VAL A 290 -2.44 13.33 12.44
CA VAL A 290 -2.77 13.80 11.10
C VAL A 290 -3.40 15.19 11.11
N GLN A 291 -4.36 15.41 12.00
CA GLN A 291 -5.04 16.69 12.13
C GLN A 291 -4.07 17.80 12.53
N ASP A 292 -3.13 17.54 13.43
CA ASP A 292 -2.10 18.53 13.76
C ASP A 292 -1.14 18.82 12.61
N ALA A 293 -0.72 17.81 11.84
CA ALA A 293 0.10 18.06 10.67
C ALA A 293 -0.61 18.95 9.64
N LEU A 294 -1.92 18.74 9.43
CA LEU A 294 -2.76 19.58 8.58
C LEU A 294 -2.86 21.00 9.14
N ARG A 295 -3.21 21.15 10.42
CA ARG A 295 -3.34 22.43 11.11
C ARG A 295 -2.06 23.25 11.06
N LEU A 296 -0.92 22.64 11.40
CA LEU A 296 0.40 23.29 11.36
C LEU A 296 0.77 23.76 9.95
N CYS A 297 0.33 23.04 8.92
CA CYS A 297 0.52 23.44 7.53
C CYS A 297 -0.53 24.45 7.03
N GLY A 298 -1.47 24.89 7.88
CA GLY A 298 -2.51 25.86 7.53
C GLY A 298 -3.69 25.26 6.77
N HIS A 299 -3.98 23.97 6.97
CA HIS A 299 -5.06 23.26 6.30
C HIS A 299 -6.13 22.78 7.28
N ASP A 300 -7.35 22.59 6.78
CA ASP A 300 -8.49 22.17 7.59
C ASP A 300 -8.32 20.73 8.08
N GLN A 301 -8.47 20.54 9.39
CA GLN A 301 -8.37 19.25 10.06
C GLN A 301 -9.49 18.29 9.66
N ASN A 302 -10.62 18.83 9.19
CA ASN A 302 -11.77 18.04 8.78
C ASN A 302 -11.54 17.21 7.51
N LEU A 303 -10.41 17.40 6.81
CA LEU A 303 -10.01 16.57 5.68
C LEU A 303 -9.89 15.08 6.03
N VAL A 304 -9.68 14.77 7.31
CA VAL A 304 -9.59 13.40 7.80
C VAL A 304 -10.56 13.22 8.96
N GLN A 305 -11.49 12.29 8.80
CA GLN A 305 -12.47 11.93 9.82
C GLN A 305 -12.22 10.49 10.27
N ASN A 306 -12.41 10.23 11.57
CA ASN A 306 -12.42 8.88 12.14
C ASN A 306 -13.85 8.53 12.57
N ILE A 307 -14.37 7.41 12.10
CA ILE A 307 -15.72 6.93 12.41
C ILE A 307 -15.62 5.53 13.01
N ILE A 308 -15.82 5.45 14.32
CA ILE A 308 -15.93 4.18 15.03
C ILE A 308 -17.41 3.82 15.06
N CYS A 309 -17.86 2.87 14.24
CA CYS A 309 -19.25 2.40 14.24
C CYS A 309 -19.32 0.87 14.24
N LEU A 310 -20.43 0.32 14.74
CA LEU A 310 -20.67 -1.12 14.77
C LEU A 310 -21.24 -1.64 13.42
N PRO A 311 -21.25 -2.97 13.19
CA PRO A 311 -21.68 -3.54 11.91
C PRO A 311 -23.11 -3.20 11.48
N ASP A 312 -24.02 -2.97 12.42
CA ASP A 312 -25.42 -2.60 12.18
C ASP A 312 -25.59 -1.20 11.56
N VAL A 313 -24.64 -0.29 11.83
CA VAL A 313 -24.64 1.08 11.27
C VAL A 313 -23.65 1.23 10.10
N ALA A 314 -22.67 0.32 9.96
CA ALA A 314 -21.61 0.41 8.95
C ALA A 314 -22.12 0.46 7.49
N ASP A 315 -23.29 -0.11 7.24
CA ASP A 315 -23.96 -0.08 5.94
C ASP A 315 -24.35 1.35 5.52
N HIS A 316 -24.65 2.23 6.48
CA HIS A 316 -24.93 3.64 6.21
C HIS A 316 -23.71 4.34 5.59
N LEU A 317 -22.52 4.15 6.17
CA LEU A 317 -21.26 4.70 5.62
C LEU A 317 -20.96 4.13 4.22
N THR A 318 -21.05 2.80 4.07
CA THR A 318 -20.61 2.12 2.83
C THR A 318 -21.57 2.31 1.65
N SER A 319 -22.81 2.72 1.90
CA SER A 319 -23.78 3.07 0.86
C SER A 319 -24.08 4.58 0.77
N HIS A 320 -23.32 5.41 1.48
CA HIS A 320 -23.56 6.85 1.52
C HIS A 320 -23.21 7.49 0.16
N PRO A 321 -24.13 8.26 -0.47
CA PRO A 321 -23.92 8.83 -1.82
C PRO A 321 -22.80 9.88 -1.88
N GLY A 322 -22.40 10.45 -0.73
CA GLY A 322 -21.25 11.36 -0.62
C GLY A 322 -19.88 10.67 -0.70
N ILE A 323 -19.81 9.33 -0.67
CA ILE A 323 -18.54 8.59 -0.77
C ILE A 323 -18.29 8.18 -2.23
N SER A 324 -17.17 8.66 -2.78
CA SER A 324 -16.82 8.46 -4.19
C SER A 324 -15.96 7.22 -4.46
N HIS A 325 -15.33 6.65 -3.43
CA HIS A 325 -14.58 5.40 -3.50
C HIS A 325 -14.42 4.80 -2.10
N ILE A 326 -14.41 3.47 -1.98
CA ILE A 326 -14.14 2.75 -0.73
C ILE A 326 -12.89 1.90 -0.88
N THR A 327 -11.92 2.07 0.00
CA THR A 327 -10.84 1.08 0.19
C THR A 327 -11.23 0.18 1.37
N PHE A 328 -11.51 -1.09 1.11
CA PHE A 328 -11.85 -2.08 2.13
C PHE A 328 -10.67 -3.03 2.37
N ILE A 329 -10.22 -3.10 3.62
CA ILE A 329 -9.17 -4.02 4.08
C ILE A 329 -9.76 -4.91 5.17
N GLY A 330 -9.88 -6.21 4.93
CA GLY A 330 -10.49 -7.11 5.90
C GLY A 330 -10.78 -8.53 5.41
N SER A 331 -11.78 -9.17 6.01
CA SER A 331 -12.14 -10.56 5.69
C SER A 331 -13.03 -10.65 4.45
N ARG A 332 -12.98 -11.81 3.76
CA ARG A 332 -13.84 -12.10 2.60
C ARG A 332 -15.33 -11.97 2.91
N GLU A 333 -15.75 -12.47 4.07
CA GLU A 333 -17.16 -12.44 4.46
C GLU A 333 -17.68 -11.00 4.57
N VAL A 334 -16.89 -10.12 5.19
CA VAL A 334 -17.27 -8.70 5.35
C VAL A 334 -17.14 -7.96 4.01
N ALA A 335 -16.17 -8.31 3.17
CA ALA A 335 -16.02 -7.73 1.84
C ALA A 335 -17.29 -7.88 1.00
N HIS A 336 -17.91 -9.07 1.02
CA HIS A 336 -19.18 -9.29 0.31
C HIS A 336 -20.29 -8.33 0.79
N LYS A 337 -20.38 -8.10 2.11
CA LYS A 337 -21.35 -7.17 2.70
C LYS A 337 -21.06 -5.73 2.26
N VAL A 338 -19.80 -5.31 2.32
CA VAL A 338 -19.36 -3.97 1.89
C VAL A 338 -19.61 -3.74 0.40
N CYS A 339 -19.26 -4.70 -0.47
CA CYS A 339 -19.51 -4.59 -1.91
C CYS A 339 -21.01 -4.53 -2.23
N ALA A 340 -21.83 -5.33 -1.55
CA ALA A 340 -23.29 -5.29 -1.72
C ALA A 340 -23.89 -3.95 -1.26
N SER A 341 -23.38 -3.40 -0.16
CA SER A 341 -23.77 -2.08 0.34
C SER A 341 -23.36 -0.96 -0.61
N ALA A 342 -22.09 -0.93 -1.04
CA ALA A 342 -21.55 0.06 -1.95
C ALA A 342 -22.26 0.10 -3.31
N ALA A 343 -22.76 -1.05 -3.79
CA ALA A 343 -23.53 -1.13 -5.02
C ALA A 343 -24.82 -0.28 -4.99
N ARG A 344 -25.39 0.00 -3.80
CA ARG A 344 -26.58 0.87 -3.68
C ARG A 344 -26.33 2.30 -4.13
N ALA A 345 -25.09 2.80 -3.96
CA ALA A 345 -24.65 4.11 -4.43
C ALA A 345 -23.75 4.05 -5.68
N LEU A 346 -23.54 2.85 -6.24
CA LEU A 346 -22.59 2.59 -7.33
C LEU A 346 -21.16 3.04 -7.00
N THR A 347 -20.78 3.01 -5.73
CA THR A 347 -19.45 3.42 -5.27
C THR A 347 -18.42 2.34 -5.62
N PRO A 348 -17.34 2.69 -6.36
CA PRO A 348 -16.27 1.74 -6.63
C PRO A 348 -15.54 1.35 -5.35
N VAL A 349 -15.12 0.09 -5.26
CA VAL A 349 -14.45 -0.46 -4.08
C VAL A 349 -13.11 -1.06 -4.50
N THR A 350 -12.03 -0.73 -3.79
CA THR A 350 -10.79 -1.52 -3.79
C THR A 350 -10.87 -2.49 -2.63
N VAL A 351 -10.73 -3.78 -2.93
CA VAL A 351 -10.98 -4.86 -1.99
C VAL A 351 -9.67 -5.58 -1.73
N GLU A 352 -9.19 -5.49 -0.49
CA GLU A 352 -7.92 -6.05 -0.04
C GLU A 352 -8.17 -7.03 1.08
N LEU A 353 -8.00 -8.31 0.76
CA LEU A 353 -8.40 -9.39 1.64
C LEU A 353 -7.22 -10.23 2.05
N GLY A 354 -7.51 -11.17 2.92
CA GLY A 354 -6.60 -12.18 3.38
C GLY A 354 -5.96 -13.04 2.28
N GLY A 355 -5.00 -13.85 2.72
CA GLY A 355 -4.16 -14.70 1.91
C GLY A 355 -4.17 -16.15 2.39
N LYS A 356 -3.61 -17.02 1.56
CA LYS A 356 -3.12 -18.34 1.98
C LYS A 356 -1.75 -18.50 1.36
N ASP A 357 -0.91 -17.50 1.62
CA ASP A 357 0.23 -17.19 0.77
C ASP A 357 1.26 -18.32 0.84
N PRO A 358 1.68 -18.86 -0.32
CA PRO A 358 2.67 -19.92 -0.38
C PRO A 358 4.09 -19.36 -0.31
N ALA A 359 4.98 -20.06 0.38
CA ALA A 359 6.42 -19.93 0.25
C ALA A 359 6.98 -21.21 -0.38
N ILE A 360 7.39 -21.15 -1.64
CA ILE A 360 8.06 -22.27 -2.32
C ILE A 360 9.54 -22.23 -1.95
N ILE A 361 10.05 -23.32 -1.37
CA ILE A 361 11.45 -23.49 -1.03
C ILE A 361 12.09 -24.46 -2.02
N LEU A 362 12.90 -23.92 -2.93
CA LEU A 362 13.68 -24.69 -3.88
C LEU A 362 14.84 -25.40 -3.17
N ASP A 363 15.36 -26.46 -3.79
CA ASP A 363 16.39 -27.31 -3.22
C ASP A 363 17.70 -27.30 -4.03
N ASP A 364 17.94 -26.22 -4.78
CA ASP A 364 19.24 -26.02 -5.41
C ASP A 364 20.37 -25.98 -4.35
N PRO A 365 21.61 -26.38 -4.71
CA PRO A 365 22.68 -26.53 -3.72
C PRO A 365 23.00 -25.27 -2.92
N LYS A 366 22.79 -24.07 -3.49
CA LYS A 366 23.07 -22.82 -2.78
C LYS A 366 21.98 -22.53 -1.76
N THR A 367 20.72 -22.78 -2.10
CA THR A 367 19.58 -22.64 -1.16
C THR A 367 19.70 -23.61 0.01
N ILE A 368 20.09 -24.87 -0.24
CA ILE A 368 20.38 -25.84 0.83
C ILE A 368 21.52 -25.35 1.74
N ARG A 369 22.57 -24.74 1.19
CA ARG A 369 23.68 -24.18 1.99
C ARG A 369 23.28 -22.95 2.81
N ALA A 370 22.31 -22.17 2.32
CA ALA A 370 21.79 -20.97 2.96
C ALA A 370 20.50 -21.23 3.77
N ILE A 371 20.28 -22.48 4.21
CA ILE A 371 19.02 -22.87 4.85
C ILE A 371 18.71 -22.07 6.11
N ASP A 372 19.71 -21.65 6.89
CA ASP A 372 19.49 -20.86 8.11
C ASP A 372 18.94 -19.44 7.80
N ASP A 373 19.36 -18.84 6.69
CA ASP A 373 18.82 -17.55 6.23
C ASP A 373 17.37 -17.73 5.77
N VAL A 374 17.09 -18.77 4.97
CA VAL A 374 15.74 -19.13 4.52
C VAL A 374 14.82 -19.37 5.73
N VAL A 375 15.28 -20.16 6.70
CA VAL A 375 14.55 -20.43 7.95
C VAL A 375 14.25 -19.14 8.70
N SER A 376 15.21 -18.23 8.82
CA SER A 376 15.02 -16.98 9.55
C SER A 376 13.92 -16.11 8.93
N ILE A 377 13.89 -16.02 7.60
CA ILE A 377 12.88 -15.28 6.85
C ILE A 377 11.51 -15.98 6.96
N VAL A 378 11.46 -17.29 6.73
CA VAL A 378 10.20 -18.06 6.81
C VAL A 378 9.60 -18.02 8.21
N MET A 379 10.42 -18.08 9.27
CA MET A 379 9.96 -17.92 10.65
C MET A 379 9.29 -16.56 10.89
N ARG A 380 9.86 -15.46 10.38
CA ARG A 380 9.19 -14.15 10.43
C ARG A 380 7.90 -14.15 9.60
N GLY A 381 7.93 -14.74 8.41
CA GLY A 381 6.75 -14.81 7.54
C GLY A 381 5.57 -15.55 8.17
N VAL A 382 5.81 -16.59 8.96
CA VAL A 382 4.75 -17.36 9.64
C VAL A 382 4.34 -16.74 10.99
N PHE A 383 5.29 -16.27 11.79
CA PHE A 383 5.03 -15.94 13.21
C PHE A 383 4.98 -14.45 13.54
N GLN A 384 5.36 -13.55 12.62
CA GLN A 384 5.28 -12.10 12.86
C GLN A 384 3.85 -11.70 13.25
N SER A 385 3.71 -10.93 14.33
CA SER A 385 2.39 -10.54 14.88
C SER A 385 1.48 -11.74 15.19
N ALA A 386 2.06 -12.85 15.64
CA ALA A 386 1.36 -14.12 15.87
C ALA A 386 0.64 -14.67 14.62
N GLY A 387 1.23 -14.45 13.44
CA GLY A 387 0.66 -14.90 12.16
C GLY A 387 -0.55 -14.08 11.69
N GLN A 388 -0.87 -12.97 12.37
CA GLN A 388 -1.99 -12.09 12.01
C GLN A 388 -1.58 -11.09 10.93
N ASN A 389 -1.15 -11.60 9.78
CA ASN A 389 -0.65 -10.80 8.67
C ASN A 389 -1.26 -11.32 7.36
N CYS A 390 -1.92 -10.45 6.59
CA CYS A 390 -2.58 -10.85 5.34
C CYS A 390 -1.59 -11.42 4.32
N ILE A 391 -0.36 -10.90 4.29
CA ILE A 391 0.76 -11.37 3.47
C ILE A 391 1.71 -12.30 4.24
N GLY A 392 1.26 -12.84 5.38
CA GLY A 392 1.98 -13.86 6.12
C GLY A 392 2.07 -15.17 5.35
N ILE A 393 3.16 -15.90 5.54
CA ILE A 393 3.34 -17.22 4.96
C ILE A 393 2.39 -18.19 5.68
N GLU A 394 1.42 -18.73 4.95
CA GLU A 394 0.46 -19.69 5.49
C GLU A 394 0.72 -21.12 5.00
N ARG A 395 1.53 -21.29 3.94
CA ARG A 395 1.89 -22.59 3.38
C ARG A 395 3.36 -22.60 2.97
N VAL A 396 4.17 -23.41 3.62
CA VAL A 396 5.58 -23.62 3.26
C VAL A 396 5.67 -24.88 2.41
N ILE A 397 5.97 -24.72 1.11
CA ILE A 397 6.00 -25.79 0.12
C ILE A 397 7.47 -26.09 -0.19
N ALA A 398 7.99 -27.20 0.30
CA ALA A 398 9.39 -27.56 0.14
C ALA A 398 9.59 -28.65 -0.92
N LEU A 399 10.63 -28.51 -1.74
CA LEU A 399 11.09 -29.55 -2.64
C LEU A 399 11.73 -30.74 -1.88
N PRO A 400 11.84 -31.93 -2.52
CA PRO A 400 12.18 -33.16 -1.81
C PRO A 400 13.50 -33.12 -1.04
N HIS A 401 14.56 -32.47 -1.55
CA HIS A 401 15.88 -32.50 -0.91
C HIS A 401 16.02 -31.50 0.24
N ILE A 402 15.15 -30.50 0.34
CA ILE A 402 15.17 -29.50 1.41
C ILE A 402 14.11 -29.73 2.50
N HIS A 403 13.04 -30.48 2.22
CA HIS A 403 11.92 -30.71 3.14
C HIS A 403 12.35 -31.15 4.56
N GLU A 404 13.07 -32.27 4.68
CA GLU A 404 13.50 -32.80 5.99
C GLU A 404 14.50 -31.87 6.70
N LYS A 405 15.36 -31.20 5.93
CA LYS A 405 16.33 -30.24 6.48
C LYS A 405 15.60 -29.04 7.06
N LEU A 406 14.59 -28.54 6.37
CA LEU A 406 13.78 -27.42 6.81
C LEU A 406 13.08 -27.78 8.12
N LEU A 407 12.43 -28.95 8.18
CA LEU A 407 11.78 -29.46 9.40
C LEU A 407 12.76 -29.51 10.59
N ALA A 408 13.96 -30.06 10.38
CA ALA A 408 14.99 -30.18 11.41
C ALA A 408 15.48 -28.81 11.94
N HIS A 409 15.50 -27.76 11.10
CA HIS A 409 15.93 -26.42 11.51
C HIS A 409 14.80 -25.59 12.14
N VAL A 410 13.55 -25.72 11.68
CA VAL A 410 12.42 -24.90 12.19
C VAL A 410 11.87 -25.42 13.51
N LEU A 411 11.73 -26.73 13.68
CA LEU A 411 11.12 -27.34 14.87
C LEU A 411 11.76 -26.88 16.20
N PRO A 412 13.10 -26.94 16.39
CA PRO A 412 13.70 -26.48 17.64
C PRO A 412 13.50 -24.97 17.87
N LYS A 413 13.51 -24.16 16.81
CA LYS A 413 13.30 -22.71 16.92
C LYS A 413 11.85 -22.38 17.31
N ILE A 414 10.87 -23.07 16.72
CA ILE A 414 9.44 -22.89 17.04
C ILE A 414 9.17 -23.23 18.51
N LYS A 415 9.75 -24.33 19.01
CA LYS A 415 9.60 -24.73 20.43
C LYS A 415 10.20 -23.74 21.43
N LEU A 416 11.15 -22.90 21.00
CA LEU A 416 11.82 -21.91 21.85
C LEU A 416 11.15 -20.54 21.86
N LEU A 417 10.14 -20.30 21.02
CA LEU A 417 9.46 -19.00 20.95
C LEU A 417 8.79 -18.68 22.29
N ARG A 418 9.16 -17.54 22.88
CA ARG A 418 8.56 -17.00 24.11
C ARG A 418 7.41 -16.09 23.75
N LEU A 419 6.25 -16.35 24.35
CA LEU A 419 5.06 -15.51 24.21
C LEU A 419 4.99 -14.54 25.39
N GLY A 420 4.39 -13.37 25.20
CA GLY A 420 4.11 -12.45 26.30
C GLY A 420 3.83 -11.01 25.86
N SER A 421 3.56 -10.15 26.84
CA SER A 421 3.41 -8.70 26.62
C SER A 421 4.78 -8.03 26.56
N VAL A 422 5.14 -7.44 25.42
CA VAL A 422 6.43 -6.73 25.26
C VAL A 422 6.54 -5.47 26.13
N LEU A 423 5.41 -4.89 26.53
CA LEU A 423 5.38 -3.67 27.34
C LEU A 423 5.46 -3.96 28.84
N ASP A 424 4.98 -5.12 29.26
CA ASP A 424 4.91 -5.50 30.67
C ASP A 424 5.98 -6.53 31.05
N SER A 425 6.72 -7.08 30.07
CA SER A 425 7.86 -7.99 30.30
C SER A 425 9.12 -7.22 30.70
N PRO A 426 10.04 -7.85 31.48
CA PRO A 426 11.34 -7.28 31.77
C PRO A 426 12.12 -6.94 30.48
N PRO A 427 12.77 -5.76 30.38
CA PRO A 427 13.49 -5.34 29.17
C PRO A 427 14.62 -6.28 28.73
N ASP A 428 15.21 -7.03 29.67
CA ASP A 428 16.28 -8.00 29.44
C ASP A 428 15.76 -9.36 28.94
N ARG A 429 14.45 -9.58 28.97
CA ARG A 429 13.80 -10.81 28.53
C ARG A 429 12.53 -10.55 27.70
N PRO A 430 12.63 -9.84 26.57
CA PRO A 430 11.45 -9.55 25.74
C PRO A 430 10.87 -10.83 25.13
N PRO A 431 9.55 -10.90 24.92
CA PRO A 431 8.91 -12.00 24.21
C PRO A 431 9.28 -11.97 22.72
N ASP A 432 9.30 -13.15 22.09
CA ASP A 432 9.58 -13.32 20.66
C ASP A 432 8.31 -13.18 19.80
N MET A 433 7.14 -13.43 20.42
CA MET A 433 5.81 -13.35 19.80
C MET A 433 4.78 -12.76 20.77
N GLY A 434 3.92 -11.88 20.26
CA GLY A 434 2.87 -11.22 21.02
C GLY A 434 1.59 -12.05 21.17
N ALA A 435 0.52 -11.41 21.66
CA ALA A 435 -0.82 -12.00 21.72
C ALA A 435 -1.53 -11.96 20.35
N MET A 436 -2.49 -12.86 20.17
CA MET A 436 -3.50 -12.70 19.12
C MET A 436 -4.50 -11.62 19.53
N ILE A 437 -5.21 -10.98 18.61
CA ILE A 437 -6.16 -9.90 18.96
C ILE A 437 -7.33 -10.42 19.81
N SER A 438 -7.71 -11.69 19.62
CA SER A 438 -8.88 -12.29 20.25
C SER A 438 -8.82 -13.82 20.24
N SER A 439 -9.44 -14.44 21.23
CA SER A 439 -9.57 -15.89 21.34
C SER A 439 -10.71 -16.49 20.52
N ARG A 440 -11.51 -15.67 19.83
CA ARG A 440 -12.69 -16.11 19.05
C ARG A 440 -12.37 -17.19 18.01
N SER A 441 -11.16 -17.20 17.45
CA SER A 441 -10.73 -18.16 16.43
C SER A 441 -10.17 -19.47 17.00
N PHE A 442 -9.84 -19.56 18.30
CA PHE A 442 -9.04 -20.66 18.86
C PHE A 442 -9.70 -22.03 18.67
N ARG A 443 -10.99 -22.15 19.01
CA ARG A 443 -11.73 -23.42 18.83
C ARG A 443 -11.81 -23.86 17.37
N ARG A 444 -11.85 -22.91 16.42
CA ARG A 444 -11.83 -23.23 14.98
C ARG A 444 -10.45 -23.71 14.57
N LEU A 445 -9.39 -23.06 15.03
CA LEU A 445 -8.01 -23.48 14.78
C LEU A 445 -7.74 -24.90 15.30
N GLU A 446 -8.11 -25.18 16.55
CA GLU A 446 -7.97 -26.51 17.16
C GLU A 446 -8.69 -27.60 16.35
N LYS A 447 -9.91 -27.31 15.86
CA LYS A 447 -10.66 -28.22 14.98
C LYS A 447 -9.96 -28.45 13.63
N LEU A 448 -9.45 -27.40 12.99
CA LEU A 448 -8.72 -27.52 11.72
C LEU A 448 -7.44 -28.34 11.89
N ILE A 449 -6.71 -28.13 12.99
CA ILE A 449 -5.50 -28.87 13.33
C ILE A 449 -5.83 -30.35 13.59
N ALA A 450 -6.84 -30.62 14.42
CA ALA A 450 -7.28 -32.00 14.71
C ALA A 450 -7.75 -32.72 13.43
N SER A 451 -8.49 -32.03 12.57
CA SER A 451 -8.94 -32.55 11.27
C SER A 451 -7.76 -32.90 10.36
N ALA A 452 -6.75 -32.02 10.28
CA ALA A 452 -5.54 -32.27 9.50
C ALA A 452 -4.76 -33.48 10.01
N VAL A 453 -4.63 -33.63 11.34
CA VAL A 453 -3.97 -34.80 11.96
C VAL A 453 -4.75 -36.09 11.66
N ALA A 454 -6.08 -36.05 11.73
CA ALA A 454 -6.93 -37.19 11.35
C ALA A 454 -6.79 -37.57 9.87
N GLN A 455 -6.41 -36.63 9.01
CA GLN A 455 -6.15 -36.82 7.57
C GLN A 455 -4.70 -37.20 7.26
N GLY A 456 -3.84 -37.39 8.28
CA GLY A 456 -2.45 -37.86 8.12
C GLY A 456 -1.37 -36.79 8.29
N ALA A 457 -1.71 -35.54 8.61
CA ALA A 457 -0.72 -34.54 9.00
C ALA A 457 -0.08 -34.91 10.35
N THR A 458 1.14 -34.44 10.59
CA THR A 458 1.88 -34.67 11.84
C THR A 458 2.01 -33.37 12.62
N LEU A 459 1.42 -33.31 13.82
CA LEU A 459 1.57 -32.18 14.75
C LEU A 459 2.85 -32.36 15.57
N HIS A 460 3.84 -31.49 15.38
CA HIS A 460 5.14 -31.58 16.06
C HIS A 460 5.20 -30.80 17.38
N CYS A 461 4.47 -29.69 17.47
CA CYS A 461 4.32 -28.86 18.67
C CYS A 461 3.13 -27.90 18.52
N GLY A 462 2.66 -27.36 19.66
CA GLY A 462 1.57 -26.39 19.71
C GLY A 462 0.20 -27.04 19.52
N GLY A 463 -0.67 -26.35 18.78
CA GLY A 463 -1.96 -26.85 18.34
C GLY A 463 -3.17 -26.48 19.21
N GLN A 464 -2.95 -25.66 20.24
CA GLN A 464 -3.96 -25.31 21.24
C GLN A 464 -3.72 -23.92 21.83
N GLN A 465 -4.73 -23.41 22.55
CA GLN A 465 -4.59 -22.21 23.37
C GLN A 465 -3.37 -22.32 24.32
N TYR A 466 -2.60 -21.23 24.42
CA TYR A 466 -1.50 -21.11 25.38
C TYR A 466 -1.98 -20.32 26.61
N HIS A 467 -2.01 -20.97 27.77
CA HIS A 467 -2.32 -20.31 29.03
C HIS A 467 -1.05 -19.68 29.60
N HIS A 468 -0.87 -18.38 29.39
CA HIS A 468 0.34 -17.69 29.83
C HIS A 468 0.41 -17.63 31.37
N PRO A 469 1.54 -18.04 31.99
CA PRO A 469 1.64 -18.10 33.45
C PRO A 469 1.56 -16.72 34.12
N GLU A 470 2.10 -15.68 33.48
CA GLU A 470 2.13 -14.31 34.02
C GLU A 470 0.97 -13.43 33.52
N TYR A 471 0.31 -13.82 32.42
CA TYR A 471 -0.74 -13.03 31.75
C TYR A 471 -1.95 -13.91 31.46
N PRO A 472 -2.62 -14.45 32.50
CA PRO A 472 -3.66 -15.47 32.36
C PRO A 472 -4.91 -14.99 31.61
N ASP A 473 -5.16 -13.68 31.57
CA ASP A 473 -6.26 -13.07 30.83
C ASP A 473 -5.87 -12.60 29.41
N GLY A 474 -4.61 -12.79 29.02
CA GLY A 474 -4.16 -12.55 27.65
C GLY A 474 -4.59 -13.64 26.66
N THR A 475 -4.57 -13.30 25.38
CA THR A 475 -5.09 -14.15 24.29
C THR A 475 -3.97 -14.73 23.46
N TYR A 476 -3.45 -15.89 23.89
CA TYR A 476 -2.30 -16.53 23.26
C TYR A 476 -2.67 -17.89 22.64
N PHE A 477 -2.17 -18.15 21.44
CA PHE A 477 -2.22 -19.45 20.80
C PHE A 477 -0.79 -19.99 20.63
N ALA A 478 -0.57 -21.26 20.96
CA ALA A 478 0.78 -21.82 20.94
C ALA A 478 1.36 -21.83 19.52
N PRO A 479 2.63 -21.46 19.31
CA PRO A 479 3.31 -21.63 18.03
C PRO A 479 3.22 -23.08 17.59
N THR A 480 2.61 -23.29 16.43
CA THR A 480 2.19 -24.62 15.97
C THR A 480 2.96 -25.01 14.73
N LEU A 481 3.42 -26.28 14.67
CA LEU A 481 4.04 -26.84 13.47
C LEU A 481 3.33 -28.12 13.05
N LEU A 482 2.83 -28.15 11.82
CA LEU A 482 2.38 -29.37 11.15
C LEU A 482 3.26 -29.67 9.94
N SER A 483 3.64 -30.93 9.77
CA SER A 483 4.20 -31.44 8.52
C SER A 483 3.26 -32.46 7.86
N ASN A 484 3.60 -32.91 6.66
CA ASN A 484 2.78 -33.85 5.88
C ASN A 484 1.37 -33.28 5.58
N VAL A 485 1.26 -31.95 5.50
CA VAL A 485 0.03 -31.29 5.10
C VAL A 485 -0.12 -31.38 3.59
N THR A 486 -1.24 -31.89 3.12
CA THR A 486 -1.55 -32.00 1.68
C THR A 486 -2.50 -30.87 1.24
N SER A 487 -2.55 -30.60 -0.07
CA SER A 487 -3.32 -29.49 -0.62
C SER A 487 -4.84 -29.65 -0.48
N ASP A 488 -5.34 -30.87 -0.26
CA ASP A 488 -6.75 -31.20 -0.09
C ASP A 488 -7.25 -31.01 1.36
N MET A 489 -6.35 -30.95 2.34
CA MET A 489 -6.73 -30.70 3.74
C MET A 489 -7.32 -29.30 3.90
N GLU A 490 -8.42 -29.19 4.66
CA GLU A 490 -9.10 -27.92 4.90
C GLU A 490 -8.18 -26.83 5.49
N ILE A 491 -7.24 -27.23 6.35
CA ILE A 491 -6.23 -26.33 6.94
C ILE A 491 -5.32 -25.68 5.88
N ALA A 492 -5.08 -26.34 4.75
CA ALA A 492 -4.30 -25.81 3.63
C ALA A 492 -5.13 -24.89 2.71
N GLN A 493 -6.46 -24.95 2.81
CA GLN A 493 -7.39 -24.19 1.97
C GLN A 493 -7.99 -22.96 2.66
N THR A 494 -7.87 -22.91 3.98
CA THR A 494 -8.50 -21.91 4.84
C THR A 494 -7.44 -21.01 5.45
N GLU A 495 -7.60 -19.69 5.31
CA GLU A 495 -6.78 -18.69 6.02
C GLU A 495 -6.93 -18.89 7.54
N LEU A 496 -5.79 -19.00 8.22
CA LEU A 496 -5.72 -19.25 9.66
C LEU A 496 -5.55 -17.96 10.44
N PHE A 497 -4.77 -17.02 9.91
CA PHE A 497 -4.45 -15.75 10.55
C PHE A 497 -3.95 -15.94 12.00
N ALA A 498 -3.06 -16.93 12.16
CA ALA A 498 -2.65 -17.51 13.44
C ALA A 498 -1.23 -18.08 13.34
N PRO A 499 -0.52 -18.35 14.47
CA PRO A 499 0.88 -18.75 14.44
C PRO A 499 1.05 -20.25 14.13
N VAL A 500 0.70 -20.64 12.91
CA VAL A 500 0.67 -22.05 12.46
C VAL A 500 1.56 -22.23 11.22
N PHE A 501 2.65 -22.95 11.39
CA PHE A 501 3.56 -23.34 10.33
C PHE A 501 3.05 -24.63 9.66
N LEU A 502 2.62 -24.53 8.41
CA LEU A 502 2.23 -25.68 7.59
C LEU A 502 3.36 -26.05 6.63
N LEU A 503 4.02 -27.19 6.85
CA LEU A 503 5.04 -27.73 5.97
C LEU A 503 4.42 -28.78 5.02
N MET A 504 4.49 -28.47 3.73
CA MET A 504 3.99 -29.26 2.62
C MET A 504 5.16 -29.75 1.76
N LYS A 505 5.02 -30.94 1.17
CA LYS A 505 6.02 -31.52 0.28
C LYS A 505 5.54 -31.47 -1.17
N ALA A 506 6.37 -30.95 -2.06
CA ALA A 506 6.17 -31.01 -3.51
C ALA A 506 7.10 -32.06 -4.14
N GLN A 507 6.70 -32.62 -5.29
CA GLN A 507 7.51 -33.58 -6.04
C GLN A 507 8.63 -32.89 -6.83
N ASP A 508 8.31 -31.75 -7.43
CA ASP A 508 9.21 -30.92 -8.23
C ASP A 508 8.66 -29.48 -8.28
N VAL A 509 9.29 -28.62 -9.09
CA VAL A 509 8.90 -27.22 -9.26
C VAL A 509 7.49 -27.07 -9.86
N ASP A 510 7.09 -27.93 -10.81
CA ASP A 510 5.76 -27.86 -11.41
C ASP A 510 4.67 -28.22 -10.40
N ASP A 511 4.91 -29.25 -9.61
CA ASP A 511 4.03 -29.65 -8.53
C ASP A 511 3.97 -28.58 -7.43
N ALA A 512 5.10 -27.94 -7.08
CA ALA A 512 5.12 -26.83 -6.13
C ALA A 512 4.26 -25.65 -6.61
N ILE A 513 4.33 -25.30 -7.90
CA ILE A 513 3.48 -24.27 -8.51
C ILE A 513 2.00 -24.70 -8.49
N ARG A 514 1.71 -25.98 -8.79
CA ARG A 514 0.34 -26.53 -8.72
C ARG A 514 -0.23 -26.43 -7.31
N ILE A 515 0.54 -26.81 -6.28
CA ILE A 515 0.16 -26.70 -4.87
C ILE A 515 -0.02 -25.23 -4.48
N ALA A 516 0.91 -24.35 -4.85
CA ALA A 516 0.80 -22.91 -4.58
C ALA A 516 -0.51 -22.32 -5.13
N ASN A 517 -0.92 -22.75 -6.32
CA ASN A 517 -2.14 -22.30 -6.99
C ASN A 517 -3.43 -23.03 -6.60
N SER A 518 -3.38 -24.06 -5.73
CA SER A 518 -4.53 -24.92 -5.42
C SER A 518 -5.60 -24.27 -4.55
N THR A 519 -5.36 -23.05 -4.08
CA THR A 519 -6.26 -22.31 -3.21
C THR A 519 -7.02 -21.21 -3.95
N SER A 520 -8.16 -20.81 -3.39
CA SER A 520 -8.96 -19.68 -3.89
C SER A 520 -8.34 -18.32 -3.58
N TYR A 521 -7.38 -18.27 -2.64
CA TYR A 521 -6.58 -17.10 -2.30
C TYR A 521 -5.46 -16.85 -3.31
N ALA A 522 -5.03 -15.60 -3.42
CA ALA A 522 -3.99 -15.17 -4.36
C ALA A 522 -3.52 -13.74 -4.03
N LEU A 523 -3.12 -13.48 -2.78
CA LEU A 523 -2.60 -12.17 -2.37
C LEU A 523 -1.12 -12.06 -2.75
N GLY A 524 -0.24 -12.72 -1.99
CA GLY A 524 1.19 -12.77 -2.19
C GLY A 524 1.73 -14.19 -2.36
N ALA A 525 3.04 -14.28 -2.56
CA ALA A 525 3.80 -15.53 -2.54
C ALA A 525 5.29 -15.23 -2.29
N GLY A 526 6.01 -16.20 -1.73
CA GLY A 526 7.47 -16.21 -1.62
C GLY A 526 8.08 -17.34 -2.46
N VAL A 527 9.22 -17.11 -3.09
CA VAL A 527 10.01 -18.12 -3.80
C VAL A 527 11.46 -18.03 -3.32
N PHE A 528 11.95 -19.06 -2.65
CA PHE A 528 13.28 -19.12 -2.06
C PHE A 528 14.16 -20.06 -2.89
N GLY A 529 15.24 -19.53 -3.45
CA GLY A 529 16.01 -20.20 -4.48
C GLY A 529 17.15 -19.37 -5.04
N HIS A 530 18.11 -20.02 -5.68
CA HIS A 530 19.18 -19.37 -6.45
C HIS A 530 19.33 -19.89 -7.88
N ASN A 531 18.56 -20.91 -8.28
CA ASN A 531 18.45 -21.30 -9.68
C ASN A 531 17.48 -20.37 -10.44
N GLN A 532 18.01 -19.46 -11.24
CA GLN A 532 17.21 -18.45 -11.94
C GLN A 532 16.13 -19.07 -12.85
N THR A 533 16.41 -20.21 -13.47
CA THR A 533 15.45 -20.87 -14.38
C THR A 533 14.20 -21.34 -13.62
N GLU A 534 14.41 -21.92 -12.43
CA GLU A 534 13.33 -22.40 -11.56
C GLU A 534 12.59 -21.25 -10.88
N ILE A 535 13.32 -20.23 -10.43
CA ILE A 535 12.73 -19.00 -9.88
C ILE A 535 11.82 -18.34 -10.91
N ASP A 536 12.31 -18.12 -12.13
CA ASP A 536 11.53 -17.51 -13.21
C ASP A 536 10.30 -18.35 -13.57
N LYS A 537 10.43 -19.68 -13.50
CA LYS A 537 9.32 -20.61 -13.70
C LYS A 537 8.26 -20.45 -12.60
N CYS A 538 8.67 -20.38 -11.34
CA CYS A 538 7.78 -20.09 -10.21
C CYS A 538 7.10 -18.74 -10.35
N VAL A 539 7.85 -17.66 -10.59
CA VAL A 539 7.32 -16.29 -10.72
C VAL A 539 6.28 -16.19 -11.83
N ARG A 540 6.49 -16.83 -12.99
CA ARG A 540 5.49 -16.86 -14.07
C ARG A 540 4.31 -17.80 -13.79
N GLY A 541 4.56 -18.89 -13.09
CA GLY A 541 3.59 -19.96 -12.83
C GLY A 541 2.60 -19.64 -11.72
N ILE A 542 3.06 -18.98 -10.65
CA ILE A 542 2.23 -18.61 -9.49
C ILE A 542 1.20 -17.56 -9.93
N LYS A 543 -0.06 -17.77 -9.52
CA LYS A 543 -1.19 -16.89 -9.79
C LYS A 543 -1.55 -16.12 -8.52
N SER A 544 -0.72 -15.14 -8.19
CA SER A 544 -0.90 -14.20 -7.07
C SER A 544 -0.84 -12.76 -7.56
N GLY A 545 -1.27 -11.82 -6.71
CA GLY A 545 -1.11 -10.40 -6.99
C GLY A 545 0.35 -9.94 -6.90
N MET A 546 1.13 -10.58 -6.01
CA MET A 546 2.51 -10.22 -5.71
C MET A 546 3.36 -11.49 -5.49
N VAL A 547 4.64 -11.43 -5.85
CA VAL A 547 5.63 -12.50 -5.60
C VAL A 547 6.94 -11.87 -5.12
N ALA A 548 7.45 -12.32 -3.99
CA ALA A 548 8.79 -12.00 -3.49
C ALA A 548 9.75 -13.16 -3.77
N VAL A 549 10.98 -12.83 -4.18
CA VAL A 549 12.05 -13.82 -4.40
C VAL A 549 13.08 -13.68 -3.30
N ASN A 550 13.38 -14.78 -2.61
CA ASN A 550 14.25 -14.85 -1.44
C ASN A 550 13.82 -13.94 -0.29
N ASP A 551 12.52 -13.65 -0.19
CA ASP A 551 11.91 -12.81 0.83
C ASP A 551 10.41 -13.13 0.98
N PHE A 552 9.77 -12.54 2.00
CA PHE A 552 8.30 -12.49 2.13
C PHE A 552 7.86 -11.05 2.37
N GLY A 553 6.75 -10.63 1.77
CA GLY A 553 6.15 -9.34 2.08
C GLY A 553 6.96 -8.09 1.70
N ALA A 554 8.21 -8.22 1.26
CA ALA A 554 9.10 -7.09 0.96
C ALA A 554 8.56 -6.13 -0.11
N TYR A 555 7.69 -6.62 -1.01
CA TYR A 555 6.99 -5.76 -1.97
C TYR A 555 6.18 -4.64 -1.31
N TYR A 556 5.77 -4.80 -0.05
CA TYR A 556 5.08 -3.77 0.75
C TYR A 556 5.97 -2.55 1.01
N ALA A 557 7.26 -2.77 1.25
CA ALA A 557 8.25 -1.73 1.52
C ALA A 557 8.95 -1.24 0.23
N THR A 558 8.26 -1.32 -0.91
CA THR A 558 8.77 -0.85 -2.19
C THR A 558 7.66 -0.18 -2.99
N SER A 559 8.00 0.47 -4.09
CA SER A 559 7.06 1.17 -4.97
C SER A 559 6.12 0.26 -5.78
N LEU A 560 5.95 -1.00 -5.40
CA LEU A 560 5.17 -1.97 -6.15
C LEU A 560 3.66 -1.80 -5.91
N PRO A 561 2.82 -2.17 -6.89
CA PRO A 561 1.39 -2.25 -6.68
C PRO A 561 1.08 -3.32 -5.63
N PHE A 562 0.37 -2.91 -4.58
CA PHE A 562 -0.09 -3.84 -3.56
C PHE A 562 -1.54 -4.23 -3.80
N GLY A 563 -1.80 -5.54 -3.87
CA GLY A 563 -3.14 -6.10 -3.75
C GLY A 563 -3.30 -7.50 -4.34
N GLY A 564 -4.38 -8.18 -3.97
CA GLY A 564 -4.65 -9.57 -4.35
C GLY A 564 -5.39 -9.76 -5.68
N VAL A 565 -5.54 -11.01 -6.10
CA VAL A 565 -6.46 -11.42 -7.17
C VAL A 565 -7.35 -12.58 -6.68
N LYS A 566 -8.30 -13.04 -7.50
CA LYS A 566 -9.25 -14.10 -7.15
C LYS A 566 -10.00 -13.76 -5.85
N GLY A 567 -10.07 -14.67 -4.89
CA GLY A 567 -10.73 -14.41 -3.62
C GLY A 567 -9.91 -13.51 -2.67
N SER A 568 -8.68 -13.12 -3.00
CA SER A 568 -7.92 -12.15 -2.20
C SER A 568 -8.24 -10.69 -2.55
N GLY A 569 -9.22 -10.47 -3.44
CA GLY A 569 -9.75 -9.16 -3.76
C GLY A 569 -9.38 -8.65 -5.14
N TYR A 570 -9.52 -7.34 -5.33
CA TYR A 570 -9.29 -6.65 -6.61
C TYR A 570 -9.04 -5.15 -6.40
N GLY A 571 -8.42 -4.52 -7.40
CA GLY A 571 -7.88 -3.16 -7.26
C GLY A 571 -6.45 -3.19 -6.69
N ARG A 572 -5.85 -2.01 -6.51
CA ARG A 572 -4.51 -1.85 -5.92
C ARG A 572 -4.51 -0.58 -5.09
N PHE A 573 -3.80 -0.59 -3.96
CA PHE A 573 -3.63 0.61 -3.10
C PHE A 573 -2.15 0.98 -2.81
N GLY A 574 -1.20 0.15 -3.23
CA GLY A 574 0.23 0.46 -3.26
C GLY A 574 0.68 1.08 -4.58
N GLY A 575 1.85 1.74 -4.58
CA GLY A 575 2.47 2.27 -5.79
C GLY A 575 1.68 3.37 -6.52
N GLU A 576 2.02 3.54 -7.80
CA GLU A 576 1.38 4.51 -8.71
C GLU A 576 -0.08 4.14 -9.00
N GLU A 577 -0.34 2.83 -9.08
CA GLU A 577 -1.66 2.25 -9.25
C GLU A 577 -2.59 2.67 -8.11
N GLY A 578 -2.13 2.52 -6.85
CA GLY A 578 -2.91 2.89 -5.67
C GLY A 578 -3.27 4.37 -5.58
N LEU A 579 -2.33 5.26 -5.93
CA LEU A 579 -2.63 6.68 -6.00
C LEU A 579 -3.67 7.00 -7.08
N ARG A 580 -3.58 6.37 -8.25
CA ARG A 580 -4.48 6.61 -9.37
C ARG A 580 -5.87 6.03 -9.16
N THR A 581 -6.02 4.97 -8.37
CA THR A 581 -7.32 4.43 -7.99
C THR A 581 -8.17 5.45 -7.25
N LEU A 582 -7.54 6.41 -6.54
CA LEU A 582 -8.21 7.52 -5.87
C LEU A 582 -8.36 8.76 -6.76
N CYS A 583 -8.32 8.59 -8.09
CA CYS A 583 -8.49 9.67 -9.04
C CYS A 583 -9.50 9.31 -10.12
N ASN A 584 -10.26 10.32 -10.56
CA ASN A 584 -10.96 10.26 -11.84
C ASN A 584 -9.94 10.35 -12.98
N VAL A 585 -9.87 9.30 -13.80
CA VAL A 585 -8.98 9.22 -14.96
C VAL A 585 -9.65 9.88 -16.16
N LYS A 586 -9.49 11.19 -16.30
CA LYS A 586 -10.18 11.99 -17.31
C LYS A 586 -9.43 12.01 -18.64
N ALA A 587 -10.06 11.52 -19.70
CA ALA A 587 -9.57 11.67 -21.07
C ALA A 587 -9.81 13.11 -21.58
N VAL A 588 -8.76 13.73 -22.09
CA VAL A 588 -8.80 15.06 -22.71
C VAL A 588 -8.28 14.95 -24.14
N CYS A 589 -9.15 15.23 -25.10
CA CYS A 589 -8.84 15.32 -26.52
C CYS A 589 -9.12 16.74 -27.00
N GLU A 590 -8.06 17.48 -27.30
CA GLU A 590 -8.14 18.86 -27.75
C GLU A 590 -7.47 19.04 -29.12
N ASP A 591 -7.76 20.13 -29.82
CA ASP A 591 -6.99 20.46 -31.02
C ASP A 591 -5.53 20.76 -30.64
N ALA A 592 -4.60 20.10 -31.32
CA ALA A 592 -3.17 20.29 -31.10
C ALA A 592 -2.81 21.78 -31.26
N TRP A 593 -1.82 22.25 -30.52
CA TRP A 593 -1.45 23.66 -30.52
C TRP A 593 -1.15 24.18 -31.94
N TRP A 594 -0.44 23.39 -32.75
CA TRP A 594 -0.13 23.72 -34.14
C TRP A 594 -1.38 23.72 -35.04
N ALA A 595 -2.33 22.81 -34.79
CA ALA A 595 -3.57 22.73 -35.55
C ALA A 595 -4.43 23.96 -35.30
N ARG A 596 -4.52 24.41 -34.03
CA ARG A 596 -5.19 25.65 -33.64
C ARG A 596 -4.57 26.86 -34.32
N VAL A 597 -3.24 26.97 -34.33
CA VAL A 597 -2.51 28.07 -35.00
C VAL A 597 -2.81 28.10 -36.50
N LEU A 598 -2.92 26.93 -37.14
CA LEU A 598 -3.24 26.81 -38.58
C LEU A 598 -4.76 26.88 -38.88
N GLY A 599 -5.62 27.09 -37.88
CA GLY A 599 -7.07 27.09 -38.06
C GLY A 599 -7.67 25.72 -38.43
N ILE A 600 -6.88 24.64 -38.28
CA ILE A 600 -7.29 23.26 -38.50
C ILE A 600 -8.07 22.81 -37.27
N LYS A 601 -9.36 22.57 -37.47
CA LYS A 601 -10.29 22.11 -36.43
C LYS A 601 -11.17 21.00 -36.99
N THR A 602 -11.76 20.20 -36.09
CA THR A 602 -12.76 19.21 -36.50
C THR A 602 -13.91 19.92 -37.21
N ARG A 603 -14.11 19.60 -38.49
CA ARG A 603 -15.28 19.98 -39.26
C ARG A 603 -15.85 18.74 -39.92
N ILE A 604 -17.15 18.53 -39.79
CA ILE A 604 -17.85 17.51 -40.55
C ILE A 604 -17.95 18.01 -41.99
N PRO A 605 -17.40 17.29 -42.99
CA PRO A 605 -17.53 17.66 -44.39
C PRO A 605 -19.01 17.84 -44.76
N PRO A 606 -19.40 18.79 -45.64
CA PRO A 606 -20.81 19.03 -45.97
C PRO A 606 -21.59 17.78 -46.36
N LYS A 607 -20.94 16.83 -47.04
CA LYS A 607 -21.54 15.55 -47.45
C LYS A 607 -21.91 14.62 -46.30
N LEU A 608 -21.31 14.79 -45.14
CA LEU A 608 -21.55 14.02 -43.92
C LEU A 608 -22.41 14.79 -42.91
N GLN A 609 -22.72 16.06 -43.16
CA GLN A 609 -23.62 16.84 -42.31
C GLN A 609 -25.05 16.35 -42.52
N TYR A 610 -25.89 16.47 -41.49
CA TYR A 610 -27.31 16.13 -41.62
C TYR A 610 -28.08 17.25 -42.34
N PRO A 611 -28.96 16.92 -43.31
CA PRO A 611 -29.21 15.58 -43.86
C PRO A 611 -28.04 15.08 -44.74
N VAL A 612 -27.69 13.79 -44.57
CA VAL A 612 -26.50 13.20 -45.20
C VAL A 612 -26.65 13.09 -46.71
N SER A 613 -25.59 13.44 -47.45
CA SER A 613 -25.50 13.31 -48.90
C SER A 613 -25.66 11.86 -49.37
N ARG A 614 -26.22 11.64 -50.57
CA ARG A 614 -26.20 10.32 -51.25
C ARG A 614 -24.79 9.76 -51.47
N HIS A 615 -23.77 10.63 -51.43
CA HIS A 615 -22.36 10.27 -51.54
C HIS A 615 -21.64 10.21 -50.18
N GLY A 616 -22.34 10.44 -49.06
CA GLY A 616 -21.75 10.42 -47.72
C GLY A 616 -21.11 9.08 -47.38
N TRP A 617 -21.73 7.96 -47.80
CA TRP A 617 -21.16 6.63 -47.60
C TRP A 617 -19.80 6.43 -48.28
N GLU A 618 -19.63 6.94 -49.51
CA GLU A 618 -18.35 6.86 -50.23
C GLU A 618 -17.26 7.71 -49.55
N VAL A 619 -17.64 8.85 -48.98
CA VAL A 619 -16.74 9.67 -48.15
C VAL A 619 -16.32 8.89 -46.91
N CYS A 620 -17.25 8.23 -46.21
CA CYS A 620 -16.92 7.41 -45.04
C CYS A 620 -15.94 6.27 -45.38
N LYS A 621 -16.20 5.50 -46.46
CA LYS A 621 -15.29 4.44 -46.92
C LYS A 621 -13.90 4.99 -47.25
N GLY A 622 -13.84 6.12 -47.96
CA GLY A 622 -12.59 6.80 -48.29
C GLY A 622 -11.80 7.23 -47.05
N VAL A 623 -12.47 7.79 -46.03
CA VAL A 623 -11.85 8.18 -44.75
C VAL A 623 -11.27 6.96 -44.03
N VAL A 624 -12.05 5.88 -43.91
CA VAL A 624 -11.60 4.63 -43.26
C VAL A 624 -10.41 4.03 -44.02
N GLY A 625 -10.51 3.90 -45.34
CA GLY A 625 -9.42 3.37 -46.15
C GLY A 625 -8.13 4.21 -46.04
N THR A 626 -8.26 5.54 -46.07
CA THR A 626 -7.13 6.47 -45.86
C THR A 626 -6.54 6.36 -44.45
N GLY A 627 -7.36 6.15 -43.43
CA GLY A 627 -6.87 6.07 -42.04
C GLY A 627 -6.18 4.75 -41.69
N TYR A 628 -6.61 3.65 -42.30
CA TYR A 628 -6.33 2.30 -41.79
C TYR A 628 -5.73 1.32 -42.81
N ALA A 629 -5.78 1.59 -44.12
CA ALA A 629 -5.17 0.68 -45.11
C ALA A 629 -3.64 0.86 -45.26
N GLN A 630 -3.05 1.85 -44.59
CA GLN A 630 -1.64 2.24 -44.75
C GLN A 630 -0.64 1.11 -44.40
N THR A 631 -1.03 0.18 -43.52
CA THR A 631 -0.20 -0.95 -43.10
C THR A 631 -0.48 -2.23 -43.89
N LEU A 632 -1.49 -2.23 -44.77
CA LEU A 632 -1.89 -3.40 -45.54
C LEU A 632 -1.18 -3.43 -46.91
N CYS A 633 -1.32 -2.36 -47.70
CA CYS A 633 -0.66 -2.22 -48.99
C CYS A 633 -0.63 -0.76 -49.44
N LEU A 634 0.51 -0.26 -49.92
CA LEU A 634 0.66 1.14 -50.34
C LEU A 634 -0.24 1.48 -51.54
N THR A 635 -0.35 0.60 -52.53
CA THR A 635 -1.16 0.85 -53.73
C THR A 635 -2.64 0.89 -53.40
N GLU A 636 -3.10 0.02 -52.49
CA GLU A 636 -4.48 0.04 -52.01
C GLU A 636 -4.77 1.31 -51.20
N TRP A 637 -3.86 1.70 -50.31
CA TRP A 637 -3.98 2.92 -49.52
C TRP A 637 -4.08 4.17 -50.41
N VAL A 638 -3.23 4.28 -51.43
CA VAL A 638 -3.32 5.37 -52.44
C VAL A 638 -4.68 5.33 -53.15
N GLY A 639 -5.18 4.15 -53.49
CA GLY A 639 -6.52 3.96 -54.06
C GLY A 639 -7.62 4.54 -53.17
N TRP A 640 -7.54 4.32 -51.85
CA TRP A 640 -8.49 4.87 -50.88
C TRP A 640 -8.39 6.40 -50.74
N VAL A 641 -7.18 6.95 -50.73
CA VAL A 641 -6.95 8.41 -50.71
C VAL A 641 -7.58 9.07 -51.94
N LEU A 642 -7.32 8.52 -53.13
CA LEU A 642 -7.90 9.02 -54.37
C LEU A 642 -9.43 8.85 -54.40
N GLY A 643 -9.94 7.74 -53.87
CA GLY A 643 -11.37 7.49 -53.72
C GLY A 643 -12.05 8.52 -52.82
N LEU A 644 -11.45 8.86 -51.69
CA LEU A 644 -11.92 9.89 -50.77
C LEU A 644 -11.99 11.26 -51.45
N LEU A 645 -10.92 11.66 -52.13
CA LEU A 645 -10.87 12.94 -52.85
C LEU A 645 -11.98 13.02 -53.91
N ARG A 646 -12.16 11.96 -54.72
CA ARG A 646 -13.25 11.89 -55.70
C ARG A 646 -14.62 11.97 -55.04
N ALA A 647 -14.83 11.27 -53.93
CA ALA A 647 -16.09 11.28 -53.19
C ALA A 647 -16.40 12.67 -52.63
N LEU A 648 -15.40 13.40 -52.11
CA LEU A 648 -15.55 14.77 -51.61
C LEU A 648 -15.87 15.78 -52.74
N MET A 649 -15.34 15.58 -53.94
CA MET A 649 -15.52 16.52 -55.08
C MET A 649 -16.81 16.31 -55.90
N ARG A 650 -17.49 15.15 -55.81
CA ARG A 650 -18.72 14.88 -56.60
C ARG A 650 -19.84 15.87 -56.27
N SER A 651 -20.50 16.46 -57.27
CA SER A 651 -21.68 17.30 -57.02
C SER A 651 -22.90 16.47 -56.58
N GLU A 652 -23.73 17.05 -55.71
CA GLU A 652 -25.09 16.59 -55.53
C GLU A 652 -25.84 16.97 -56.81
N GLY A 653 -25.94 16.05 -57.77
CA GLY A 653 -26.70 16.32 -58.99
C GLY A 653 -28.11 16.75 -58.59
N VAL A 654 -28.50 17.97 -58.98
CA VAL A 654 -29.83 18.53 -58.75
C VAL A 654 -30.85 17.47 -59.12
N SER A 655 -31.69 17.07 -58.16
CA SER A 655 -32.91 16.33 -58.44
C SER A 655 -33.74 17.19 -59.38
N LYS A 656 -33.65 16.95 -60.69
CA LYS A 656 -34.68 17.43 -61.63
C LYS A 656 -35.96 16.77 -61.16
N GLY A 657 -36.86 17.58 -60.60
CA GLY A 657 -38.17 17.14 -60.15
C GLY A 657 -38.87 16.30 -61.21
N LYS A 658 -39.47 15.20 -60.77
CA LYS A 658 -40.60 14.58 -61.45
C LYS A 658 -41.82 14.80 -60.58
#